data_AF-A0A1V9ZYI2-F1
#
_entry.id   AF-A0A1V9ZYI2-F1
#
_cell.length_a   1.000
_cell.length_b   1.000
_cell.length_c   1.000
_cell.angle_alpha   90.00
_cell.angle_beta   90.00
_cell.angle_gamma   90.00
#
_symmetry.space_group_name_H-M   'P 1'
#
loop_
_entity.id
_entity.type
_entity.pdbx_description
1 polymer ?
#
loop_
_entity_poly.entity_id
_entity_poly.type
_entity_poly.pdbx_seq_one_letter_code
_entity_poly.pdbx_strand_id
1 'polypeptide(L)'
;LAYSNQYQIGIEEKISTENALGQVIIVTIKSLPSTRRGALWTSSYLYLGFHYDFLAIGANQSLVRNTTNFFGDVDDTQIEAYDAGLPLPEFYQAVHDQIGPLGTIDLIYVSPPSDLIRIVEDFRANIFGALVRTTTLQDTVSAFSTLELFPTPKKWQNTSYSFLGGNMMCEFPTRTNFVQNLFGFDDTCSGASVLDLTMDAYSGFFAITIMQGNIGTPCDLVPQLHHIQCLQSVTSLQSVFPLTLSSFNVSLSKQSIDLLSSIAIMQAVDNGSSIILDQQFLLEKSWAFLGWIKIYHWALNQREVVTFQGDISTMNLISYRYAPLLSQNNATLVTGWTQYLKLCILASSCAMAVVGLLCLILYFWYRCPQETHWFLFNRIVSTSWLNRGLMALRSVVAVLCLSTSPILPQALLPGFSFLSMQRRPWWFSGILAGETTWITYIMHELLHPICSPCTHLFAPWSSFLAWICVAILDFAHPIVIKASIRRDCHSLNMDEMVFCTSGTVVVGSYKRVLTIAALNIGSVLLCFFISYKRQTANKAGIPNLLLPPALIDFYSQSLAEFNHHLYIDKVTAAMCGVFSIRWGNSSFIFDTKLWLTIRHSTLDFYSDTTSIALPHCLQQQYSMWHLPSPTIQTARIWQRTITAFGFCYLVLSLASNIAYISVVSINLDNDYGWAGYNITGMRAFLANTFNQNLLVSQKASIILND
;
A
#
# COMPACT_ATOMS: atom_id res chain seq x y z
N LEU A 1 -28.35 -7.43 18.61
CA LEU A 1 -27.50 -6.29 19.03
C LEU A 1 -28.43 -5.10 19.17
N ALA A 2 -28.44 -4.42 20.32
CA ALA A 2 -29.23 -3.19 20.47
C ALA A 2 -28.69 -2.14 19.48
N TYR A 3 -29.60 -1.45 18.81
CA TYR A 3 -29.29 -0.41 17.84
C TYR A 3 -29.45 0.95 18.51
N SER A 4 -28.44 1.81 18.36
CA SER A 4 -28.47 3.19 18.83
C SER A 4 -27.56 4.04 17.96
N ASN A 5 -27.96 5.29 17.72
CA ASN A 5 -27.18 6.30 17.00
C ASN A 5 -26.65 7.41 17.92
N GLN A 6 -26.41 7.10 19.19
CA GLN A 6 -25.80 8.04 20.14
C GLN A 6 -24.36 8.44 19.76
N TYR A 7 -23.60 7.48 19.22
CA TYR A 7 -22.23 7.65 18.76
C TYR A 7 -22.14 7.32 17.28
N GLN A 8 -21.43 8.15 16.51
CA GLN A 8 -20.90 7.71 15.24
C GLN A 8 -19.80 6.69 15.53
N ILE A 9 -20.09 5.41 15.29
CA ILE A 9 -19.12 4.33 15.50
C ILE A 9 -17.92 4.58 14.60
N GLY A 10 -16.73 4.64 15.21
CA GLY A 10 -15.46 4.78 14.54
C GLY A 10 -14.95 3.43 14.03
N ILE A 11 -14.20 3.46 12.93
CA ILE A 11 -13.58 2.26 12.36
C ILE A 11 -12.18 2.58 11.85
N GLU A 12 -11.21 1.74 12.20
CA GLU A 12 -9.89 1.73 11.60
C GLU A 12 -9.64 0.36 10.97
N GLU A 13 -9.54 0.32 9.65
CA GLU A 13 -9.36 -0.91 8.88
C GLU A 13 -8.03 -0.87 8.14
N LYS A 14 -7.22 -1.93 8.32
CA LYS A 14 -5.85 -2.01 7.81
C LYS A 14 -5.62 -3.26 6.97
N ILE A 15 -4.76 -3.15 5.97
CA ILE A 15 -4.17 -4.27 5.23
C ILE A 15 -2.68 -4.33 5.57
N SER A 16 -2.19 -5.53 5.85
CA SER A 16 -0.76 -5.76 6.05
C SER A 16 -0.10 -6.14 4.72
N THR A 17 1.02 -5.52 4.41
CA THR A 17 1.81 -5.80 3.21
C THR A 17 3.20 -6.27 3.61
N GLU A 18 3.60 -7.46 3.17
CA GLU A 18 4.91 -8.03 3.47
C GLU A 18 5.83 -7.87 2.26
N ASN A 19 7.00 -7.26 2.50
CA ASN A 19 8.02 -7.05 1.48
C ASN A 19 9.02 -8.22 1.41
N ALA A 20 9.97 -8.15 0.47
CA ALA A 20 10.98 -9.20 0.30
C ALA A 20 11.96 -9.36 1.49
N LEU A 21 12.03 -8.39 2.41
CA LEU A 21 12.83 -8.49 3.64
C LEU A 21 12.06 -9.16 4.79
N GLY A 22 10.78 -9.51 4.59
CA GLY A 22 9.90 -10.01 5.66
C GLY A 22 9.39 -8.90 6.59
N GLN A 23 9.58 -7.63 6.23
CA GLN A 23 9.03 -6.51 6.98
C GLN A 23 7.57 -6.31 6.59
N VAL A 24 6.72 -6.18 7.62
CA VAL A 24 5.30 -5.91 7.46
C VAL A 24 5.06 -4.40 7.52
N ILE A 25 4.56 -3.85 6.42
CA ILE A 25 4.12 -2.46 6.31
C ILE A 25 2.60 -2.45 6.35
N ILE A 26 2.04 -1.62 7.23
CA ILE A 26 0.60 -1.54 7.42
C ILE A 26 0.05 -0.39 6.58
N VAL A 27 -0.97 -0.69 5.77
CA VAL A 27 -1.68 0.29 4.95
C VAL A 27 -3.10 0.43 5.50
N THR A 28 -3.43 1.58 6.05
CA THR A 28 -4.78 1.89 6.49
C THR A 28 -5.67 2.14 5.27
N ILE A 29 -6.73 1.35 5.13
CA ILE A 29 -7.67 1.40 4.00
C ILE A 29 -8.99 2.10 4.34
N LYS A 30 -9.37 2.11 5.63
CA LYS A 30 -10.50 2.91 6.12
C LYS A 30 -10.14 3.51 7.47
N SER A 31 -10.53 4.76 7.67
CA SER A 31 -10.33 5.47 8.91
C SER A 31 -11.50 6.42 9.11
N LEU A 32 -12.33 6.14 10.10
CA LEU A 32 -13.42 6.99 10.55
C LEU A 32 -13.29 7.15 12.07
N PRO A 33 -13.13 8.38 12.59
CA PRO A 33 -13.07 8.60 14.03
C PRO A 33 -14.44 8.38 14.67
N SER A 34 -14.44 7.95 15.93
CA SER A 34 -15.65 7.95 16.75
C SER A 34 -16.03 9.37 17.16
N THR A 35 -17.30 9.73 17.06
CA THR A 35 -17.80 11.03 17.51
C THR A 35 -19.14 10.91 18.23
N ARG A 36 -19.31 11.65 19.33
CA ARG A 36 -20.60 11.74 20.01
C ARG A 36 -21.55 12.60 19.17
N ARG A 37 -22.75 12.10 18.92
CA ARG A 37 -23.72 12.75 18.03
C ARG A 37 -24.57 13.84 18.70
N GLY A 38 -24.60 13.87 20.03
CA GLY A 38 -25.29 14.93 20.79
C GLY A 38 -26.76 15.02 20.41
N ALA A 39 -27.19 16.19 19.90
CA ALA A 39 -28.56 16.41 19.44
C ALA A 39 -28.98 15.51 18.25
N LEU A 40 -28.03 14.85 17.58
CA LEU A 40 -28.29 13.90 16.50
C LEU A 40 -28.46 12.45 16.99
N TRP A 41 -28.68 12.25 18.30
CA TRP A 41 -29.06 10.98 18.91
C TRP A 41 -30.58 10.79 18.82
N THR A 42 -31.10 10.52 17.62
CA THR A 42 -32.55 10.43 17.36
C THR A 42 -33.18 9.13 17.86
N SER A 43 -32.41 8.05 18.02
CA SER A 43 -32.91 6.80 18.63
C SER A 43 -33.28 6.93 20.11
N SER A 44 -32.85 8.01 20.79
CA SER A 44 -33.17 8.25 22.21
C SER A 44 -34.66 8.20 22.49
N TYR A 45 -35.47 8.88 21.67
CA TYR A 45 -36.94 8.94 21.80
C TYR A 45 -37.65 7.58 21.81
N LEU A 46 -37.00 6.54 21.28
CA LEU A 46 -37.57 5.19 21.27
C LEU A 46 -37.05 4.39 22.46
N TYR A 47 -35.76 4.53 22.77
CA TYR A 47 -35.14 3.93 23.95
C TYR A 47 -33.86 4.68 24.36
N LEU A 48 -33.89 5.32 25.54
CA LEU A 48 -32.74 6.03 26.12
C LEU A 48 -31.70 5.11 26.79
N GLY A 49 -32.08 3.87 27.11
CA GLY A 49 -31.25 2.94 27.86
C GLY A 49 -31.51 2.93 29.37
N PHE A 50 -31.23 1.79 29.99
CA PHE A 50 -31.54 1.49 31.40
C PHE A 50 -31.07 2.54 32.44
N HIS A 51 -29.99 3.28 32.16
CA HIS A 51 -29.54 4.33 33.07
C HIS A 51 -30.56 5.48 33.19
N TYR A 52 -31.21 5.84 32.08
CA TYR A 52 -32.20 6.91 32.05
C TYR A 52 -33.54 6.46 32.64
N ASP A 53 -33.88 5.18 32.54
CA ASP A 53 -35.07 4.62 33.21
C ASP A 53 -35.03 4.88 34.74
N PHE A 54 -33.84 4.79 35.36
CA PHE A 54 -33.66 5.13 36.78
C PHE A 54 -33.80 6.63 37.08
N LEU A 55 -33.52 7.51 36.10
CA LEU A 55 -33.68 8.95 36.24
C LEU A 55 -35.11 9.40 35.97
N ALA A 56 -35.84 8.64 35.14
CA ALA A 56 -37.20 8.93 34.75
C ALA A 56 -38.21 8.64 35.88
N ILE A 57 -38.00 7.56 36.64
CA ILE A 57 -38.91 7.18 37.72
C ILE A 57 -38.71 8.04 38.99
N GLY A 58 -39.77 8.18 39.77
CA GLY A 58 -39.76 8.91 41.04
C GLY A 58 -38.87 8.28 42.13
N ALA A 59 -38.52 9.08 43.13
CA ALA A 59 -37.74 8.61 44.28
C ALA A 59 -38.45 7.46 45.03
N ASN A 60 -37.69 6.45 45.47
CA ASN A 60 -38.17 5.22 46.11
C ASN A 60 -39.12 4.35 45.28
N GLN A 61 -39.20 4.56 43.96
CA GLN A 61 -39.91 3.66 43.05
C GLN A 61 -38.98 2.55 42.54
N SER A 62 -39.58 1.48 42.00
CA SER A 62 -38.88 0.31 41.48
C SER A 62 -39.27 0.02 40.03
N LEU A 63 -38.30 -0.42 39.22
CA LEU A 63 -38.53 -0.97 37.88
C LEU A 63 -38.93 -2.45 37.93
N VAL A 64 -38.82 -3.12 39.08
CA VAL A 64 -39.14 -4.53 39.23
C VAL A 64 -40.65 -4.68 39.47
N ARG A 65 -41.33 -5.35 38.53
CA ARG A 65 -42.75 -5.69 38.63
C ARG A 65 -43.03 -6.45 39.93
N ASN A 66 -44.22 -6.26 40.49
CA ASN A 66 -44.69 -6.95 41.71
C ASN A 66 -43.91 -6.60 43.00
N THR A 67 -43.28 -5.42 43.03
CA THR A 67 -42.76 -4.80 44.26
C THR A 67 -43.76 -3.78 44.79
N THR A 68 -43.69 -3.42 46.07
CA THR A 68 -44.68 -2.51 46.69
C THR A 68 -44.67 -1.09 46.12
N ASN A 69 -43.60 -0.72 45.40
CA ASN A 69 -43.39 0.62 44.85
C ASN A 69 -43.06 0.55 43.35
N PHE A 70 -43.62 -0.40 42.61
CA PHE A 70 -43.42 -0.46 41.15
C PHE A 70 -43.92 0.84 40.50
N PHE A 71 -43.08 1.49 39.68
CA PHE A 71 -43.38 2.83 39.15
C PHE A 71 -44.69 2.85 38.34
N GLY A 72 -44.95 1.79 37.57
CA GLY A 72 -46.14 1.69 36.72
C GLY A 72 -47.45 1.52 37.48
N ASP A 73 -47.41 1.15 38.77
CA ASP A 73 -48.62 1.18 39.62
C ASP A 73 -48.96 2.60 40.10
N VAL A 74 -47.99 3.53 40.04
CA VAL A 74 -48.15 4.94 40.42
C VAL A 74 -48.50 5.79 39.20
N ASP A 75 -47.67 5.71 38.18
CA ASP A 75 -47.83 6.39 36.89
C ASP A 75 -46.95 5.66 35.86
N ASP A 76 -47.60 4.95 34.94
CA ASP A 76 -46.97 4.15 33.88
C ASP A 76 -46.38 5.02 32.75
N THR A 77 -46.74 6.30 32.71
CA THR A 77 -46.23 7.25 31.70
C THR A 77 -44.92 7.91 32.08
N GLN A 78 -44.39 7.70 33.30
CA GLN A 78 -43.19 8.41 33.79
C GLN A 78 -41.97 8.29 32.86
N ILE A 79 -41.71 7.11 32.29
CA ILE A 79 -40.59 6.89 31.37
C ILE A 79 -40.83 7.63 30.04
N GLU A 80 -42.01 7.47 29.46
CA GLU A 80 -42.39 8.15 28.21
C GLU A 80 -42.41 9.68 28.35
N ALA A 81 -42.91 10.18 29.48
CA ALA A 81 -42.94 11.59 29.81
C ALA A 81 -41.54 12.18 30.02
N TYR A 82 -40.60 11.39 30.53
CA TYR A 82 -39.20 11.81 30.67
C TYR A 82 -38.48 11.84 29.33
N ASP A 83 -38.75 10.88 28.45
CA ASP A 83 -38.06 10.72 27.17
C ASP A 83 -38.63 11.63 26.06
N ALA A 84 -39.91 11.45 25.72
CA ALA A 84 -40.56 12.16 24.62
C ALA A 84 -41.32 13.42 25.08
N GLY A 85 -41.64 13.53 26.37
CA GLY A 85 -42.45 14.61 26.91
C GLY A 85 -43.95 14.44 26.62
N LEU A 86 -44.79 14.94 27.54
CA LEU A 86 -46.25 14.94 27.39
C LEU A 86 -46.81 16.38 27.29
N PRO A 87 -47.87 16.62 26.49
CA PRO A 87 -48.57 15.65 25.64
C PRO A 87 -47.77 15.28 24.38
N LEU A 88 -47.93 14.03 23.91
CA LEU A 88 -47.26 13.55 22.70
C LEU A 88 -47.75 14.30 21.45
N PRO A 89 -46.85 14.64 20.50
CA PRO A 89 -47.23 15.09 19.16
C PRO A 89 -48.08 14.04 18.43
N GLU A 90 -48.94 14.45 17.48
CA GLU A 90 -49.86 13.56 16.76
C GLU A 90 -49.19 12.31 16.16
N PHE A 91 -47.97 12.47 15.63
CA PHE A 91 -47.18 11.37 15.08
C PHE A 91 -46.72 10.38 16.16
N TYR A 92 -46.17 10.87 17.27
CA TYR A 92 -45.76 10.02 18.39
C TYR A 92 -46.95 9.40 19.13
N GLN A 93 -48.11 10.05 19.15
CA GLN A 93 -49.33 9.41 19.61
C GLN A 93 -49.68 8.19 18.73
N ALA A 94 -49.54 8.31 17.40
CA ALA A 94 -49.75 7.17 16.51
C ALA A 94 -48.71 6.05 16.70
N VAL A 95 -47.46 6.39 17.03
CA VAL A 95 -46.40 5.43 17.39
C VAL A 95 -46.73 4.74 18.71
N HIS A 96 -47.11 5.50 19.74
CA HIS A 96 -47.56 4.98 21.03
C HIS A 96 -48.70 3.97 20.86
N ASP A 97 -49.75 4.35 20.13
CA ASP A 97 -50.98 3.55 20.00
C ASP A 97 -50.79 2.27 19.16
N GLN A 98 -49.83 2.25 18.22
CA GLN A 98 -49.66 1.15 17.27
C GLN A 98 -48.41 0.29 17.52
N ILE A 99 -47.36 0.84 18.12
CA ILE A 99 -46.10 0.13 18.43
C ILE A 99 -46.01 -0.14 19.92
N GLY A 100 -46.18 0.90 20.74
CA GLY A 100 -46.04 0.87 22.20
C GLY A 100 -45.44 2.17 22.74
N PRO A 101 -45.37 2.34 24.07
CA PRO A 101 -44.92 3.57 24.70
C PRO A 101 -43.48 3.96 24.32
N LEU A 102 -43.26 5.24 23.98
CA LEU A 102 -41.93 5.78 23.72
C LEU A 102 -41.04 5.67 24.98
N GLY A 103 -39.73 5.58 24.77
CA GLY A 103 -38.76 5.23 25.81
C GLY A 103 -38.70 3.74 26.16
N THR A 104 -39.57 2.89 25.60
CA THR A 104 -39.57 1.43 25.81
C THR A 104 -39.58 0.61 24.51
N ILE A 105 -39.39 1.26 23.36
CA ILE A 105 -39.36 0.60 22.05
C ILE A 105 -37.94 0.14 21.75
N ASP A 106 -37.71 -1.17 21.85
CA ASP A 106 -36.41 -1.77 21.61
C ASP A 106 -36.04 -1.76 20.12
N LEU A 107 -34.86 -1.23 19.82
CA LEU A 107 -34.28 -1.24 18.48
C LEU A 107 -33.26 -2.37 18.37
N ILE A 108 -33.49 -3.34 17.49
CA ILE A 108 -32.60 -4.48 17.30
C ILE A 108 -32.06 -4.52 15.87
N TYR A 109 -30.74 -4.43 15.72
CA TYR A 109 -30.09 -4.59 14.43
C TYR A 109 -30.23 -6.03 13.91
N VAL A 110 -30.67 -6.17 12.67
CA VAL A 110 -30.81 -7.44 11.96
C VAL A 110 -29.68 -7.59 10.94
N SER A 111 -28.85 -8.61 11.11
CA SER A 111 -27.80 -8.95 10.15
C SER A 111 -28.38 -9.65 8.91
N PRO A 112 -27.85 -9.41 7.70
CA PRO A 112 -28.22 -10.19 6.52
C PRO A 112 -27.98 -11.69 6.74
N PRO A 113 -28.91 -12.58 6.36
CA PRO A 113 -28.72 -14.03 6.47
C PRO A 113 -27.47 -14.52 5.72
N SER A 114 -26.78 -15.51 6.26
CA SER A 114 -25.59 -16.08 5.61
C SER A 114 -25.86 -16.63 4.21
N ASP A 115 -27.06 -17.17 3.98
CA ASP A 115 -27.48 -17.69 2.68
C ASP A 115 -27.60 -16.56 1.65
N LEU A 116 -28.15 -15.41 2.05
CA LEU A 116 -28.25 -14.23 1.19
C LEU A 116 -26.86 -13.68 0.85
N ILE A 117 -25.95 -13.60 1.84
CA ILE A 117 -24.58 -13.15 1.62
C ILE A 117 -23.88 -14.04 0.58
N ARG A 118 -23.97 -15.38 0.73
CA ARG A 118 -23.40 -16.33 -0.24
C ARG A 118 -23.98 -16.16 -1.63
N ILE A 119 -25.31 -16.00 -1.75
CA ILE A 119 -25.97 -15.76 -3.04
C ILE A 119 -25.44 -14.49 -3.71
N VAL A 120 -25.26 -13.40 -2.95
CA VAL A 120 -24.71 -12.14 -3.47
C VAL A 120 -23.23 -12.29 -3.86
N GLU A 121 -22.43 -13.02 -3.06
CA GLU A 121 -21.04 -13.33 -3.38
C GLU A 121 -20.91 -14.16 -4.66
N ASP A 122 -21.71 -15.22 -4.80
CA ASP A 122 -21.73 -16.09 -5.98
C ASP A 122 -22.21 -15.33 -7.23
N PHE A 123 -23.25 -14.51 -7.10
CA PHE A 123 -23.72 -13.63 -8.17
C PHE A 123 -22.60 -12.69 -8.62
N ARG A 124 -21.91 -12.03 -7.68
CA ARG A 124 -20.80 -11.11 -7.98
C ARG A 124 -19.61 -11.82 -8.60
N ALA A 125 -19.24 -13.01 -8.11
CA ALA A 125 -18.16 -13.80 -8.68
C ALA A 125 -18.47 -14.17 -10.15
N ASN A 126 -19.71 -14.59 -10.43
CA ASN A 126 -20.11 -14.95 -11.78
C ASN A 126 -20.20 -13.74 -12.72
N ILE A 127 -20.75 -12.61 -12.26
CA ILE A 127 -20.85 -11.40 -13.11
C ILE A 127 -19.47 -10.81 -13.42
N PHE A 128 -18.55 -10.79 -12.44
CA PHE A 128 -17.18 -10.32 -12.69
C PHE A 128 -16.42 -11.29 -13.61
N GLY A 129 -16.64 -12.60 -13.47
CA GLY A 129 -16.12 -13.59 -14.42
C GLY A 129 -16.66 -13.40 -15.84
N ALA A 130 -17.96 -13.07 -15.97
CA ALA A 130 -18.60 -12.81 -17.26
C ALA A 130 -18.13 -11.49 -17.89
N LEU A 131 -17.91 -10.43 -17.11
CA LEU A 131 -17.41 -9.13 -17.59
C LEU A 131 -16.02 -9.24 -18.25
N VAL A 132 -15.18 -10.16 -17.77
CA VAL A 132 -13.86 -10.41 -18.38
C VAL A 132 -13.98 -11.18 -19.71
N ARG A 133 -15.04 -11.96 -19.91
CA ARG A 133 -15.20 -12.86 -21.07
C ARG A 133 -16.06 -12.25 -22.19
N THR A 134 -17.00 -11.38 -21.83
CA THR A 134 -18.09 -10.95 -22.72
C THR A 134 -18.07 -9.44 -22.91
N THR A 135 -17.69 -8.99 -24.11
CA THR A 135 -17.60 -7.55 -24.44
C THR A 135 -18.96 -6.85 -24.41
N THR A 136 -20.04 -7.50 -24.85
CA THR A 136 -21.39 -6.91 -24.84
C THR A 136 -21.90 -6.59 -23.43
N LEU A 137 -21.57 -7.44 -22.46
CA LEU A 137 -21.87 -7.18 -21.04
C LEU A 137 -21.02 -6.03 -20.52
N GLN A 138 -19.74 -5.98 -20.89
CA GLN A 138 -18.85 -4.87 -20.54
C GLN A 138 -19.39 -3.53 -21.07
N ASP A 139 -19.79 -3.48 -22.34
CA ASP A 139 -20.36 -2.28 -22.97
C ASP A 139 -21.64 -1.83 -22.26
N THR A 140 -22.56 -2.76 -21.99
CA THR A 140 -23.84 -2.48 -21.32
C THR A 140 -23.64 -1.94 -19.91
N VAL A 141 -22.76 -2.57 -19.12
CA VAL A 141 -22.47 -2.13 -17.74
C VAL A 141 -21.72 -0.80 -17.74
N SER A 142 -20.81 -0.58 -18.69
CA SER A 142 -20.06 0.68 -18.81
C SER A 142 -20.92 1.87 -19.22
N ALA A 143 -21.96 1.64 -20.03
CA ALA A 143 -22.90 2.66 -20.47
C ALA A 143 -23.97 2.97 -19.42
N PHE A 144 -24.12 2.12 -18.40
CA PHE A 144 -25.14 2.28 -17.38
C PHE A 144 -24.72 3.32 -16.33
N SER A 145 -25.41 4.46 -16.31
CA SER A 145 -25.31 5.44 -15.24
C SER A 145 -26.16 5.02 -14.04
N THR A 146 -25.67 5.23 -12.81
CA THR A 146 -26.48 5.07 -11.60
C THR A 146 -27.74 5.93 -11.70
N LEU A 147 -28.91 5.32 -11.54
CA LEU A 147 -30.21 5.96 -11.69
C LEU A 147 -30.84 6.19 -10.31
N GLU A 148 -31.30 7.40 -10.05
CA GLU A 148 -32.10 7.72 -8.87
C GLU A 148 -33.58 7.66 -9.23
N LEU A 149 -34.32 6.78 -8.56
CA LEU A 149 -35.76 6.56 -8.75
C LEU A 149 -36.52 7.03 -7.51
N PHE A 150 -37.74 7.52 -7.70
CA PHE A 150 -38.62 7.98 -6.61
C PHE A 150 -39.93 7.18 -6.57
N PRO A 151 -39.89 5.86 -6.29
CA PRO A 151 -41.06 5.01 -6.45
C PRO A 151 -42.10 5.20 -5.33
N THR A 152 -43.38 5.21 -5.71
CA THR A 152 -44.53 5.27 -4.78
C THR A 152 -45.31 3.95 -4.83
N PRO A 153 -45.37 3.18 -3.73
CA PRO A 153 -46.18 1.96 -3.64
C PRO A 153 -47.65 2.21 -4.00
N LYS A 154 -48.31 1.26 -4.69
CA LYS A 154 -49.68 1.42 -5.20
C LYS A 154 -50.69 1.85 -4.13
N LYS A 155 -50.57 1.29 -2.92
CA LYS A 155 -51.44 1.61 -1.78
C LYS A 155 -51.30 3.06 -1.28
N TRP A 156 -50.18 3.71 -1.58
CA TRP A 156 -49.89 5.10 -1.18
C TRP A 156 -50.08 6.10 -2.33
N GLN A 157 -50.62 5.68 -3.47
CA GLN A 157 -50.89 6.58 -4.61
C GLN A 157 -52.19 7.37 -4.47
N ASN A 158 -52.93 7.19 -3.37
CA ASN A 158 -54.18 7.91 -3.13
C ASN A 158 -53.90 9.39 -2.80
N THR A 159 -54.46 10.31 -3.60
CA THR A 159 -54.28 11.76 -3.45
C THR A 159 -54.92 12.34 -2.20
N SER A 160 -55.81 11.60 -1.53
CA SER A 160 -56.42 12.01 -0.26
C SER A 160 -55.49 11.81 0.94
N TYR A 161 -54.40 11.07 0.78
CA TYR A 161 -53.45 10.81 1.86
C TYR A 161 -52.42 11.92 1.99
N SER A 162 -52.05 12.22 3.23
CA SER A 162 -50.84 12.99 3.53
C SER A 162 -49.91 12.15 4.39
N PHE A 163 -48.61 12.38 4.23
CA PHE A 163 -47.57 11.58 4.84
C PHE A 163 -46.87 12.39 5.92
N LEU A 164 -46.65 11.76 7.08
CA LEU A 164 -46.03 12.34 8.26
C LEU A 164 -44.70 11.63 8.58
N GLY A 165 -44.08 10.94 7.63
CA GLY A 165 -42.71 10.42 7.78
C GLY A 165 -42.58 8.90 7.70
N GLY A 166 -41.37 8.47 7.31
CA GLY A 166 -40.95 7.07 7.29
C GLY A 166 -39.93 6.72 8.36
N ASN A 167 -39.72 7.60 9.35
CA ASN A 167 -38.75 7.45 10.43
C ASN A 167 -39.42 7.72 11.80
N MET A 168 -39.51 6.69 12.65
CA MET A 168 -40.08 6.81 14.00
C MET A 168 -39.17 7.55 14.98
N MET A 169 -37.91 7.80 14.64
CA MET A 169 -36.96 8.52 15.48
C MET A 169 -37.12 10.05 15.40
N CYS A 170 -38.05 10.56 14.60
CA CYS A 170 -38.25 11.99 14.38
C CYS A 170 -39.49 12.52 15.09
N GLU A 171 -39.30 13.44 16.03
CA GLU A 171 -40.36 14.01 16.89
C GLU A 171 -41.36 14.88 16.15
N PHE A 172 -40.86 15.74 15.24
CA PHE A 172 -41.69 16.71 14.53
C PHE A 172 -41.60 16.51 13.02
N PRO A 173 -42.20 15.45 12.48
CA PRO A 173 -42.16 15.25 11.04
C PRO A 173 -42.99 16.32 10.31
N THR A 174 -42.50 16.71 9.14
CA THR A 174 -43.22 17.66 8.29
C THR A 174 -44.29 16.91 7.51
N ARG A 175 -45.52 17.43 7.46
CA ARG A 175 -46.61 16.85 6.66
C ARG A 175 -46.39 17.09 5.16
N THR A 176 -46.40 16.05 4.35
CA THR A 176 -46.15 16.11 2.89
C THR A 176 -47.26 15.42 2.08
N ASN A 177 -47.34 15.74 0.79
CA ASN A 177 -48.21 15.07 -0.18
C ASN A 177 -47.49 13.97 -0.99
N PHE A 178 -46.23 13.69 -0.64
CA PHE A 178 -45.42 12.63 -1.21
C PHE A 178 -44.91 11.71 -0.11
N VAL A 179 -44.66 10.46 -0.47
CA VAL A 179 -44.08 9.44 0.41
C VAL A 179 -42.68 9.88 0.82
N GLN A 180 -42.44 9.97 2.13
CA GLN A 180 -41.18 10.45 2.68
C GLN A 180 -40.12 9.34 2.69
N ASN A 181 -38.86 9.73 2.79
CA ASN A 181 -37.77 8.77 2.89
C ASN A 181 -37.82 7.97 4.20
N LEU A 182 -37.07 6.88 4.19
CA LEU A 182 -37.00 5.90 5.27
C LEU A 182 -36.16 6.44 6.43
N PHE A 183 -36.09 5.71 7.54
CA PHE A 183 -35.13 6.01 8.59
C PHE A 183 -33.69 5.78 8.12
N GLY A 184 -32.74 6.40 8.81
CA GLY A 184 -31.33 6.05 8.70
C GLY A 184 -30.55 6.50 9.93
N PHE A 185 -29.38 5.90 10.08
CA PHE A 185 -28.47 6.14 11.20
C PHE A 185 -28.08 7.61 11.28
N ASP A 186 -27.72 8.22 10.17
CA ASP A 186 -27.28 9.62 10.02
C ASP A 186 -28.42 10.63 9.82
N ASP A 187 -29.68 10.20 9.96
CA ASP A 187 -30.81 11.10 9.81
C ASP A 187 -30.84 12.12 10.95
N THR A 188 -30.88 13.40 10.58
CA THR A 188 -30.93 14.55 11.48
C THR A 188 -32.34 15.04 11.74
N CYS A 189 -33.36 14.39 11.15
CA CYS A 189 -34.77 14.78 11.23
C CYS A 189 -35.03 16.23 10.78
N SER A 190 -34.16 16.79 9.93
CA SER A 190 -34.22 18.18 9.47
C SER A 190 -34.96 18.30 8.13
N GLY A 191 -36.26 18.00 8.15
CA GLY A 191 -37.16 18.15 7.01
C GLY A 191 -37.44 16.86 6.25
N ALA A 192 -38.53 16.86 5.48
CA ALA A 192 -38.99 15.71 4.72
C ALA A 192 -38.30 15.62 3.35
N SER A 193 -37.73 14.46 3.04
CA SER A 193 -37.20 14.11 1.71
C SER A 193 -38.09 13.06 1.04
N VAL A 194 -38.13 13.04 -0.29
CA VAL A 194 -38.93 12.07 -1.07
C VAL A 194 -38.31 10.67 -0.95
N LEU A 195 -39.14 9.62 -0.88
CA LEU A 195 -38.68 8.23 -0.90
C LEU A 195 -37.82 7.94 -2.13
N ASP A 196 -36.56 7.59 -1.90
CA ASP A 196 -35.58 7.35 -2.94
C ASP A 196 -35.17 5.86 -3.06
N LEU A 197 -34.76 5.52 -4.28
CA LEU A 197 -34.15 4.25 -4.61
C LEU A 197 -33.10 4.46 -5.70
N THR A 198 -31.83 4.34 -5.33
CA THR A 198 -30.75 4.28 -6.31
C THR A 198 -30.67 2.89 -6.94
N MET A 199 -30.62 2.80 -8.26
CA MET A 199 -30.39 1.57 -9.01
C MET A 199 -29.08 1.71 -9.79
N ASP A 200 -28.15 0.80 -9.53
CA ASP A 200 -26.94 0.61 -10.34
C ASP A 200 -27.09 -0.64 -11.22
N ALA A 201 -26.18 -0.82 -12.19
CA ALA A 201 -26.24 -1.95 -13.10
C ALA A 201 -26.26 -3.29 -12.35
N TYR A 202 -25.52 -3.40 -11.24
CA TYR A 202 -25.38 -4.64 -10.49
C TYR A 202 -26.62 -4.98 -9.68
N SER A 203 -27.23 -4.01 -9.00
CA SER A 203 -28.43 -4.17 -8.18
C SER A 203 -29.66 -4.41 -9.04
N GLY A 204 -29.80 -3.70 -10.16
CA GLY A 204 -30.85 -3.98 -11.15
C GLY A 204 -30.69 -5.38 -11.76
N PHE A 205 -29.48 -5.76 -12.14
CA PHE A 205 -29.23 -7.09 -12.71
C PHE A 205 -29.41 -8.22 -11.71
N PHE A 206 -29.05 -8.00 -10.44
CA PHE A 206 -29.32 -8.94 -9.35
C PHE A 206 -30.82 -9.18 -9.17
N ALA A 207 -31.63 -8.10 -9.14
CA ALA A 207 -33.07 -8.22 -9.02
C ALA A 207 -33.70 -9.00 -10.19
N ILE A 208 -33.28 -8.73 -11.43
CA ILE A 208 -33.72 -9.50 -12.62
C ILE A 208 -33.35 -10.98 -12.48
N THR A 209 -32.14 -11.27 -12.01
CA THR A 209 -31.61 -12.64 -11.89
C THR A 209 -32.37 -13.44 -10.84
N ILE A 210 -32.58 -12.89 -9.65
CA ILE A 210 -33.33 -13.56 -8.57
C ILE A 210 -34.79 -13.77 -8.96
N MET A 211 -35.39 -12.85 -9.70
CA MET A 211 -36.76 -12.96 -10.21
C MET A 211 -36.87 -13.80 -11.50
N GLN A 212 -35.78 -14.44 -11.94
CA GLN A 212 -35.73 -15.28 -13.15
C GLN A 212 -36.27 -14.57 -14.41
N GLY A 213 -36.07 -13.25 -14.50
CA GLY A 213 -36.53 -12.41 -15.62
C GLY A 213 -38.00 -12.00 -15.57
N ASN A 214 -38.82 -12.50 -14.64
CA ASN A 214 -40.23 -12.13 -14.49
C ASN A 214 -40.40 -10.97 -13.49
N ILE A 215 -40.05 -9.76 -13.92
CA ILE A 215 -39.99 -8.55 -13.05
C ILE A 215 -41.29 -7.73 -12.98
N GLY A 216 -42.31 -8.07 -13.78
CA GLY A 216 -43.56 -7.28 -13.87
C GLY A 216 -43.35 -5.90 -14.51
N THR A 217 -44.08 -4.88 -14.04
CA THR A 217 -44.00 -3.49 -14.53
C THR A 217 -43.51 -2.52 -13.42
N PRO A 218 -42.26 -2.66 -12.95
CA PRO A 218 -41.77 -1.89 -11.80
C PRO A 218 -41.69 -0.38 -12.06
N CYS A 219 -41.56 0.04 -13.32
CA CYS A 219 -41.51 1.44 -13.69
C CYS A 219 -42.85 2.16 -13.55
N ASP A 220 -43.99 1.46 -13.46
CA ASP A 220 -45.32 2.07 -13.22
C ASP A 220 -45.41 2.74 -11.84
N LEU A 221 -44.54 2.36 -10.91
CA LEU A 221 -44.46 2.92 -9.56
C LEU A 221 -43.66 4.23 -9.52
N VAL A 222 -42.94 4.55 -10.60
CA VAL A 222 -42.07 5.71 -10.69
C VAL A 222 -42.84 6.89 -11.31
N PRO A 223 -42.63 8.14 -10.84
CA PRO A 223 -43.22 9.33 -11.44
C PRO A 223 -42.96 9.43 -12.94
N GLN A 224 -43.90 10.05 -13.68
CA GLN A 224 -43.83 10.16 -15.14
C GLN A 224 -42.51 10.75 -15.66
N LEU A 225 -41.91 11.68 -14.92
CA LEU A 225 -40.64 12.32 -15.28
C LEU A 225 -39.49 11.31 -15.46
N HIS A 226 -39.44 10.26 -14.63
CA HIS A 226 -38.37 9.25 -14.63
C HIS A 226 -38.79 7.92 -15.26
N HIS A 227 -40.05 7.80 -15.69
CA HIS A 227 -40.62 6.57 -16.22
C HIS A 227 -39.87 6.04 -17.46
N ILE A 228 -39.56 6.92 -18.42
CA ILE A 228 -38.86 6.54 -19.67
C ILE A 228 -37.44 6.05 -19.37
N GLN A 229 -36.72 6.75 -18.50
CA GLN A 229 -35.35 6.39 -18.09
C GLN A 229 -35.32 5.04 -17.35
N CYS A 230 -36.30 4.79 -16.48
CA CYS A 230 -36.49 3.49 -15.82
C CYS A 230 -36.69 2.38 -16.86
N LEU A 231 -37.63 2.57 -17.80
CA LEU A 231 -37.97 1.55 -18.80
C LEU A 231 -36.77 1.21 -19.70
N GLN A 232 -36.03 2.21 -20.17
CA GLN A 232 -34.83 2.02 -21.00
C GLN A 232 -33.75 1.23 -20.24
N SER A 233 -33.50 1.59 -18.98
CA SER A 233 -32.47 0.96 -18.15
C SER A 233 -32.81 -0.51 -17.84
N VAL A 234 -34.06 -0.77 -17.45
CA VAL A 234 -34.56 -2.13 -17.16
C VAL A 234 -34.52 -3.00 -18.42
N THR A 235 -34.98 -2.48 -19.57
CA THR A 235 -34.98 -3.22 -20.84
C THR A 235 -33.55 -3.55 -21.29
N SER A 236 -32.62 -2.61 -21.14
CA SER A 236 -31.20 -2.83 -21.46
C SER A 236 -30.62 -3.98 -20.64
N LEU A 237 -30.81 -3.97 -19.32
CA LEU A 237 -30.34 -5.05 -18.44
C LEU A 237 -31.01 -6.40 -18.73
N GLN A 238 -32.30 -6.39 -19.01
CA GLN A 238 -33.06 -7.61 -19.32
C GLN A 238 -32.63 -8.26 -20.65
N SER A 239 -32.13 -7.47 -21.61
CA SER A 239 -31.63 -8.01 -22.88
C SER A 239 -30.36 -8.86 -22.73
N VAL A 240 -29.54 -8.60 -21.70
CA VAL A 240 -28.28 -9.32 -21.44
C VAL A 240 -28.44 -10.47 -20.43
N PHE A 241 -29.56 -10.51 -19.70
CA PHE A 241 -29.90 -11.57 -18.76
C PHE A 241 -29.76 -13.01 -19.33
N PRO A 242 -30.34 -13.36 -20.51
CA PRO A 242 -30.27 -14.72 -21.02
C PRO A 242 -28.86 -15.18 -21.38
N LEU A 243 -27.94 -14.23 -21.65
CA LEU A 243 -26.57 -14.51 -22.11
C LEU A 243 -25.60 -14.91 -21.00
N THR A 244 -26.00 -14.77 -19.73
CA THR A 244 -25.03 -14.81 -18.61
C THR A 244 -25.48 -15.69 -17.44
N LEU A 245 -26.69 -15.53 -16.92
CA LEU A 245 -27.10 -16.11 -15.62
C LEU A 245 -28.50 -16.74 -15.62
N SER A 246 -29.01 -17.17 -16.78
CA SER A 246 -30.33 -17.80 -16.88
C SER A 246 -30.50 -19.09 -16.05
N SER A 247 -29.40 -19.72 -15.62
CA SER A 247 -29.37 -20.93 -14.78
C SER A 247 -28.88 -20.68 -13.34
N PHE A 248 -28.85 -19.43 -12.87
CA PHE A 248 -28.41 -19.12 -11.51
C PHE A 248 -29.36 -19.74 -10.47
N ASN A 249 -28.84 -20.68 -9.69
CA ASN A 249 -29.64 -21.43 -8.72
C ASN A 249 -29.72 -20.67 -7.40
N VAL A 250 -30.94 -20.40 -6.94
CA VAL A 250 -31.19 -19.68 -5.68
C VAL A 250 -31.72 -20.67 -4.66
N SER A 251 -30.91 -20.97 -3.65
CA SER A 251 -31.34 -21.79 -2.51
C SER A 251 -31.33 -20.96 -1.23
N LEU A 252 -32.52 -20.55 -0.78
CA LEU A 252 -32.71 -19.88 0.50
C LEU A 252 -33.30 -20.86 1.51
N SER A 253 -32.78 -20.87 2.75
CA SER A 253 -33.41 -21.58 3.86
C SER A 253 -34.79 -20.99 4.19
N LYS A 254 -35.69 -21.82 4.74
CA LYS A 254 -37.03 -21.38 5.16
C LYS A 254 -36.98 -20.18 6.10
N GLN A 255 -36.07 -20.19 7.09
CA GLN A 255 -35.88 -19.08 8.02
C GLN A 255 -35.47 -17.78 7.31
N SER A 256 -34.62 -17.87 6.28
CA SER A 256 -34.22 -16.69 5.51
C SER A 256 -35.39 -16.15 4.69
N ILE A 257 -36.23 -17.02 4.13
CA ILE A 257 -37.44 -16.62 3.39
C ILE A 257 -38.41 -15.91 4.33
N ASP A 258 -38.67 -16.50 5.51
CA ASP A 258 -39.58 -15.93 6.51
C ASP A 258 -39.09 -14.54 6.94
N LEU A 259 -37.78 -14.40 7.24
CA LEU A 259 -37.19 -13.10 7.56
C LEU A 259 -37.33 -12.09 6.42
N LEU A 260 -36.93 -12.45 5.20
CA LEU A 260 -36.98 -11.54 4.05
C LEU A 260 -38.42 -11.09 3.73
N SER A 261 -39.40 -11.97 3.93
CA SER A 261 -40.81 -11.66 3.74
C SER A 261 -41.38 -10.71 4.79
N SER A 262 -40.76 -10.64 5.97
CA SER A 262 -41.18 -9.76 7.08
C SER A 262 -40.65 -8.32 6.97
N ILE A 263 -39.64 -8.08 6.12
CA ILE A 263 -39.01 -6.75 5.99
C ILE A 263 -39.93 -5.84 5.18
N ALA A 264 -40.14 -4.61 5.69
CA ALA A 264 -41.00 -3.61 5.09
C ALA A 264 -40.35 -2.22 5.07
N ILE A 265 -40.97 -1.32 4.31
CA ILE A 265 -40.86 0.12 4.50
C ILE A 265 -42.13 0.62 5.18
N MET A 266 -42.03 1.67 5.99
CA MET A 266 -43.15 2.24 6.72
C MET A 266 -43.40 3.69 6.33
N GLN A 267 -44.65 4.12 6.40
CA GLN A 267 -45.06 5.52 6.41
C GLN A 267 -46.16 5.75 7.44
N ALA A 268 -46.11 6.89 8.13
CA ALA A 268 -47.27 7.45 8.80
C ALA A 268 -48.19 8.11 7.78
N VAL A 269 -49.33 7.47 7.54
CA VAL A 269 -50.35 7.92 6.59
C VAL A 269 -51.49 8.55 7.36
N ASP A 270 -51.78 9.82 7.06
CA ASP A 270 -52.99 10.48 7.52
C ASP A 270 -54.08 10.39 6.45
N ASN A 271 -55.17 9.71 6.82
CA ASN A 271 -56.37 9.52 6.01
C ASN A 271 -57.42 10.62 6.24
N GLY A 272 -57.08 11.68 6.98
CA GLY A 272 -57.98 12.78 7.36
C GLY A 272 -58.80 12.53 8.62
N SER A 273 -58.84 11.29 9.13
CA SER A 273 -59.51 10.94 10.40
C SER A 273 -58.54 10.53 11.50
N SER A 274 -57.45 9.85 11.15
CA SER A 274 -56.45 9.32 12.08
C SER A 274 -55.16 9.04 11.33
N ILE A 275 -54.04 9.07 12.06
CA ILE A 275 -52.72 8.74 11.54
C ILE A 275 -52.46 7.25 11.77
N ILE A 276 -52.14 6.52 10.71
CA ILE A 276 -51.89 5.07 10.73
C ILE A 276 -50.47 4.80 10.26
N LEU A 277 -49.73 3.96 10.99
CA LEU A 277 -48.42 3.46 10.59
C LEU A 277 -48.59 2.28 9.64
N ASP A 278 -48.56 2.56 8.34
CA ASP A 278 -48.80 1.57 7.30
C ASP A 278 -47.48 1.01 6.72
N GLN A 279 -47.44 -0.29 6.42
CA GLN A 279 -46.23 -1.03 6.02
C GLN A 279 -46.30 -1.62 4.62
N GLN A 280 -45.33 -1.33 3.75
CA GLN A 280 -45.17 -1.97 2.44
C GLN A 280 -44.07 -3.03 2.52
N PHE A 281 -44.43 -4.32 2.48
CA PHE A 281 -43.46 -5.42 2.48
C PHE A 281 -42.62 -5.41 1.20
N LEU A 282 -41.31 -5.71 1.35
CA LEU A 282 -40.36 -5.64 0.24
C LEU A 282 -40.63 -6.68 -0.85
N LEU A 283 -41.07 -7.89 -0.47
CA LEU A 283 -41.28 -9.01 -1.38
C LEU A 283 -42.73 -9.13 -1.89
N GLU A 284 -43.58 -8.13 -1.65
CA GLU A 284 -44.91 -8.10 -2.25
C GLU A 284 -44.79 -8.06 -3.78
N LYS A 285 -45.62 -8.81 -4.52
CA LYS A 285 -45.52 -8.97 -5.99
C LYS A 285 -45.40 -7.65 -6.76
N SER A 286 -46.08 -6.60 -6.30
CA SER A 286 -46.07 -5.27 -6.93
C SER A 286 -44.75 -4.52 -6.73
N TRP A 287 -44.03 -4.80 -5.63
CA TRP A 287 -42.82 -4.08 -5.19
C TRP A 287 -41.55 -4.93 -5.26
N ALA A 288 -41.66 -6.25 -5.46
CA ALA A 288 -40.59 -7.23 -5.31
C ALA A 288 -39.30 -6.88 -6.08
N PHE A 289 -39.40 -6.32 -7.29
CA PHE A 289 -38.24 -5.88 -8.06
C PHE A 289 -37.43 -4.79 -7.33
N LEU A 290 -38.11 -3.75 -6.85
CA LEU A 290 -37.50 -2.65 -6.08
C LEU A 290 -37.07 -3.14 -4.68
N GLY A 291 -37.81 -4.10 -4.11
CA GLY A 291 -37.46 -4.79 -2.87
C GLY A 291 -36.13 -5.54 -2.96
N TRP A 292 -35.92 -6.34 -4.03
CA TRP A 292 -34.66 -7.06 -4.26
C TRP A 292 -33.46 -6.13 -4.46
N ILE A 293 -33.66 -4.96 -5.07
CA ILE A 293 -32.63 -3.91 -5.12
C ILE A 293 -32.25 -3.44 -3.71
N LYS A 294 -33.23 -3.18 -2.83
CA LYS A 294 -32.96 -2.81 -1.42
C LYS A 294 -32.29 -3.96 -0.64
N ILE A 295 -32.71 -5.21 -0.85
CA ILE A 295 -32.11 -6.40 -0.22
C ILE A 295 -30.65 -6.59 -0.67
N TYR A 296 -30.36 -6.38 -1.95
CA TYR A 296 -28.98 -6.42 -2.46
C TYR A 296 -28.09 -5.36 -1.78
N HIS A 297 -28.60 -4.14 -1.63
CA HIS A 297 -27.90 -3.08 -0.91
C HIS A 297 -27.69 -3.42 0.59
N TRP A 298 -28.67 -4.06 1.23
CA TRP A 298 -28.54 -4.53 2.61
C TRP A 298 -27.45 -5.62 2.74
N ALA A 299 -27.41 -6.59 1.82
CA ALA A 299 -26.36 -7.60 1.79
C ALA A 299 -24.95 -7.00 1.60
N LEU A 300 -24.84 -5.83 0.95
CA LEU A 300 -23.60 -5.07 0.80
C LEU A 300 -23.34 -4.07 1.94
N ASN A 301 -24.14 -4.06 3.00
CA ASN A 301 -24.10 -3.10 4.11
C ASN A 301 -24.20 -1.63 3.67
N GLN A 302 -24.91 -1.36 2.57
CA GLN A 302 -25.26 0.00 2.13
C GLN A 302 -26.60 0.46 2.69
N ARG A 303 -27.37 -0.47 3.26
CA ARG A 303 -28.59 -0.26 4.04
C ARG A 303 -28.49 -1.12 5.28
N GLU A 304 -29.30 -0.82 6.27
CA GLU A 304 -29.47 -1.65 7.46
C GLU A 304 -30.93 -2.00 7.66
N VAL A 305 -31.17 -3.07 8.42
CA VAL A 305 -32.49 -3.48 8.84
C VAL A 305 -32.51 -3.44 10.35
N VAL A 306 -33.49 -2.73 10.90
CA VAL A 306 -33.70 -2.61 12.33
C VAL A 306 -35.10 -3.08 12.63
N THR A 307 -35.22 -3.96 13.62
CA THR A 307 -36.50 -4.35 14.20
C THR A 307 -36.85 -3.37 15.30
N PHE A 308 -38.00 -2.73 15.18
CA PHE A 308 -38.61 -1.86 16.18
C PHE A 308 -39.60 -2.71 16.97
N GLN A 309 -39.27 -3.07 18.20
CA GLN A 309 -40.07 -3.93 19.06
C GLN A 309 -40.72 -3.08 20.14
N GLY A 310 -42.02 -2.82 20.01
CA GLY A 310 -42.82 -2.25 21.10
C GLY A 310 -43.75 -3.29 21.70
N ASP A 311 -44.42 -2.89 22.78
CA ASP A 311 -45.34 -3.74 23.54
C ASP A 311 -46.59 -4.17 22.74
N ILE A 312 -47.01 -3.38 21.75
CA ILE A 312 -48.21 -3.62 20.93
C ILE A 312 -47.86 -4.37 19.65
N SER A 313 -46.83 -3.89 18.93
CA SER A 313 -46.43 -4.51 17.67
C SER A 313 -44.94 -4.38 17.38
N THR A 314 -44.49 -5.19 16.42
CA THR A 314 -43.09 -5.23 16.00
C THR A 314 -42.99 -4.98 14.50
N MET A 315 -42.07 -4.11 14.09
CA MET A 315 -41.86 -3.74 12.69
C MET A 315 -40.40 -3.97 12.26
N ASN A 316 -40.17 -4.76 11.20
CA ASN A 316 -38.85 -4.95 10.60
C ASN A 316 -38.66 -3.95 9.46
N LEU A 317 -37.94 -2.86 9.70
CA LEU A 317 -37.82 -1.77 8.73
C LEU A 317 -36.42 -1.72 8.14
N ILE A 318 -36.36 -1.41 6.84
CA ILE A 318 -35.10 -1.16 6.12
C ILE A 318 -34.81 0.35 6.03
N SER A 319 -33.54 0.73 6.21
CA SER A 319 -33.12 2.12 6.14
C SER A 319 -33.06 2.66 4.70
N TYR A 320 -32.87 3.97 4.54
CA TYR A 320 -32.39 4.54 3.26
C TYR A 320 -30.95 4.06 2.95
N ARG A 321 -30.48 4.31 1.72
CA ARG A 321 -29.13 3.91 1.31
C ARG A 321 -28.11 4.94 1.78
N TYR A 322 -27.09 4.51 2.51
CA TYR A 322 -25.99 5.37 2.92
C TYR A 322 -25.07 5.68 1.74
N ALA A 323 -24.72 6.96 1.58
CA ALA A 323 -23.72 7.37 0.61
C ALA A 323 -22.32 6.90 1.08
N PRO A 324 -21.48 6.36 0.18
CA PRO A 324 -20.14 5.94 0.56
C PRO A 324 -19.30 7.15 0.96
N LEU A 325 -18.72 7.11 2.15
CA LEU A 325 -17.77 8.13 2.61
C LEU A 325 -16.43 7.94 1.88
N LEU A 326 -15.89 9.02 1.32
CA LEU A 326 -14.55 9.03 0.77
C LEU A 326 -13.54 8.90 1.91
N SER A 327 -12.58 7.97 1.78
CA SER A 327 -11.49 7.86 2.74
C SER A 327 -10.71 9.17 2.77
N GLN A 328 -10.76 9.89 3.90
CA GLN A 328 -10.05 11.16 4.08
C GLN A 328 -8.53 10.98 4.14
N ASN A 329 -8.08 9.79 4.53
CA ASN A 329 -6.67 9.44 4.55
C ASN A 329 -6.28 8.83 3.21
N ASN A 330 -5.61 9.62 2.37
CA ASN A 330 -4.76 9.06 1.33
C ASN A 330 -3.66 8.28 2.05
N ALA A 331 -3.56 6.97 1.81
CA ALA A 331 -2.47 6.16 2.34
C ALA A 331 -1.14 6.83 1.93
N THR A 332 -0.48 7.51 2.87
CA THR A 332 0.80 8.14 2.64
C THR A 332 1.84 7.04 2.59
N LEU A 333 2.04 6.48 1.39
CA LEU A 333 3.15 5.57 1.17
C LEU A 333 4.43 6.36 1.44
N VAL A 334 5.16 5.99 2.50
CA VAL A 334 6.44 6.61 2.85
C VAL A 334 7.44 6.27 1.75
N THR A 335 7.58 7.17 0.77
CA THR A 335 8.44 6.94 -0.41
C THR A 335 9.86 7.48 -0.24
N GLY A 336 10.17 8.21 0.85
CA GLY A 336 11.46 8.88 1.03
C GLY A 336 12.67 7.96 0.84
N TRP A 337 12.68 6.79 1.50
CA TRP A 337 13.74 5.81 1.35
C TRP A 337 13.85 5.23 -0.07
N THR A 338 12.72 4.93 -0.71
CA THR A 338 12.72 4.39 -2.08
C THR A 338 13.25 5.41 -3.10
N GLN A 339 12.94 6.70 -2.91
CA GLN A 339 13.46 7.78 -3.75
C GLN A 339 14.96 7.96 -3.57
N TYR A 340 15.45 7.90 -2.32
CA TYR A 340 16.88 7.95 -2.03
C TYR A 340 17.66 6.80 -2.69
N LEU A 341 17.16 5.56 -2.57
CA LEU A 341 17.75 4.39 -3.22
C LEU A 341 17.78 4.54 -4.75
N LYS A 342 16.68 5.03 -5.34
CA LYS A 342 16.59 5.33 -6.77
C LYS A 342 17.65 6.35 -7.19
N LEU A 343 17.83 7.43 -6.42
CA LEU A 343 18.83 8.45 -6.72
C LEU A 343 20.26 7.89 -6.67
N CYS A 344 20.59 7.07 -5.66
CA CYS A 344 21.91 6.45 -5.55
C CYS A 344 22.21 5.50 -6.72
N ILE A 345 21.22 4.71 -7.15
CA ILE A 345 21.34 3.81 -8.31
C ILE A 345 21.50 4.61 -9.59
N LEU A 346 20.70 5.67 -9.77
CA LEU A 346 20.80 6.54 -10.94
C LEU A 346 22.17 7.20 -11.02
N ALA A 347 22.65 7.80 -9.92
CA ALA A 347 23.95 8.46 -9.87
C ALA A 347 25.11 7.49 -10.18
N SER A 348 25.10 6.28 -9.60
CA SER A 348 26.12 5.26 -9.87
C SER A 348 26.07 4.74 -11.31
N SER A 349 24.87 4.57 -11.88
CA SER A 349 24.71 4.21 -13.30
C SER A 349 25.18 5.32 -14.24
N CYS A 350 24.88 6.58 -13.93
CA CYS A 350 25.37 7.73 -14.69
C CYS A 350 26.90 7.82 -14.64
N ALA A 351 27.51 7.62 -13.47
CA ALA A 351 28.97 7.62 -13.33
C ALA A 351 29.62 6.53 -14.20
N MET A 352 29.11 5.29 -14.15
CA MET A 352 29.59 4.21 -15.02
C MET A 352 29.41 4.52 -16.51
N ALA A 353 28.28 5.13 -16.90
CA ALA A 353 28.01 5.50 -18.28
C ALA A 353 28.97 6.59 -18.77
N VAL A 354 29.27 7.60 -17.95
CA VAL A 354 30.25 8.65 -18.26
C VAL A 354 31.65 8.05 -18.42
N VAL A 355 32.08 7.18 -17.51
CA VAL A 355 33.38 6.49 -17.62
C VAL A 355 33.43 5.60 -18.86
N GLY A 356 32.34 4.89 -19.17
CA GLY A 356 32.23 4.07 -20.38
C GLY A 356 32.33 4.89 -21.67
N LEU A 357 31.61 6.02 -21.74
CA LEU A 357 31.67 6.94 -22.87
C LEU A 357 33.07 7.55 -23.03
N LEU A 358 33.72 7.92 -21.93
CA LEU A 358 35.09 8.41 -21.93
C LEU A 358 36.07 7.34 -22.43
N CYS A 359 35.93 6.09 -22.00
CA CYS A 359 36.76 4.98 -22.51
C CYS A 359 36.53 4.76 -24.02
N LEU A 360 35.30 4.86 -24.52
CA LEU A 360 34.99 4.76 -25.95
C LEU A 360 35.61 5.91 -26.76
N ILE A 361 35.52 7.14 -26.25
CA ILE A 361 36.17 8.30 -26.90
C ILE A 361 37.68 8.09 -26.98
N LEU A 362 38.32 7.66 -25.89
CA LEU A 362 39.75 7.36 -25.87
C LEU A 362 40.12 6.22 -26.83
N TYR A 363 39.28 5.19 -26.92
CA TYR A 363 39.48 4.07 -27.84
C TYR A 363 39.51 4.52 -29.31
N PHE A 364 38.56 5.35 -29.73
CA PHE A 364 38.57 5.92 -31.09
C PHE A 364 39.71 6.93 -31.29
N TRP A 365 40.03 7.73 -30.26
CA TRP A 365 41.08 8.74 -30.35
C TRP A 365 42.48 8.13 -30.52
N TYR A 366 42.75 7.01 -29.83
CA TYR A 366 44.01 6.27 -29.95
C TYR A 366 44.01 5.22 -31.07
N ARG A 367 43.09 5.31 -32.03
CA ARG A 367 43.00 4.44 -33.22
C ARG A 367 42.84 2.94 -32.91
N CYS A 368 41.90 2.60 -32.02
CA CYS A 368 41.50 1.21 -31.74
C CYS A 368 42.66 0.29 -31.34
N PRO A 369 43.26 0.49 -30.14
CA PRO A 369 44.31 -0.39 -29.63
C PRO A 369 43.86 -1.86 -29.58
N GLN A 370 44.74 -2.79 -29.98
CA GLN A 370 44.41 -4.21 -30.17
C GLN A 370 44.22 -5.01 -28.87
N GLU A 371 44.75 -4.54 -27.74
CA GLU A 371 44.80 -5.26 -26.46
C GLU A 371 43.87 -4.66 -25.38
N THR A 372 42.76 -4.03 -25.77
CA THR A 372 41.81 -3.45 -24.79
C THR A 372 40.90 -4.52 -24.18
N HIS A 373 40.96 -4.69 -22.86
CA HIS A 373 40.19 -5.72 -22.16
C HIS A 373 38.77 -5.28 -21.76
N TRP A 374 37.89 -5.09 -22.75
CA TRP A 374 36.49 -4.65 -22.53
C TRP A 374 35.67 -5.59 -21.62
N PHE A 375 35.94 -6.89 -21.63
CA PHE A 375 35.25 -7.86 -20.78
C PHE A 375 35.51 -7.66 -19.27
N LEU A 376 36.61 -6.98 -18.92
CA LEU A 376 36.95 -6.66 -17.52
C LEU A 376 36.39 -5.30 -17.08
N PHE A 377 35.68 -4.56 -17.95
CA PHE A 377 35.18 -3.21 -17.67
C PHE A 377 34.41 -3.14 -16.35
N ASN A 378 33.37 -3.97 -16.16
CA ASN A 378 32.56 -3.95 -14.95
C ASN A 378 33.39 -4.24 -13.69
N ARG A 379 34.41 -5.10 -13.77
CA ARG A 379 35.26 -5.48 -12.64
C ARG A 379 36.27 -4.39 -12.28
N ILE A 380 36.88 -3.76 -13.29
CA ILE A 380 37.92 -2.73 -13.12
C ILE A 380 37.30 -1.37 -12.77
N VAL A 381 36.26 -0.97 -13.49
CA VAL A 381 35.65 0.35 -13.32
C VAL A 381 34.91 0.44 -11.99
N SER A 382 34.24 -0.62 -11.56
CA SER A 382 33.52 -0.61 -10.29
C SER A 382 34.44 -0.49 -9.07
N THR A 383 35.63 -1.10 -9.10
CA THR A 383 36.62 -0.99 -8.02
C THR A 383 37.38 0.34 -8.05
N SER A 384 37.46 0.97 -9.22
CA SER A 384 38.23 2.20 -9.43
C SER A 384 37.42 3.49 -9.27
N TRP A 385 36.16 3.48 -9.69
CA TRP A 385 35.31 4.67 -9.82
C TRP A 385 34.08 4.66 -8.89
N LEU A 386 33.73 3.50 -8.32
CA LEU A 386 32.62 3.38 -7.37
C LEU A 386 33.12 2.98 -5.98
N ASN A 387 32.48 3.54 -4.95
CA ASN A 387 32.69 3.08 -3.58
C ASN A 387 32.08 1.68 -3.41
N ARG A 388 32.75 0.81 -2.64
CA ARG A 388 32.25 -0.51 -2.20
C ARG A 388 30.86 -0.44 -1.58
N GLY A 389 30.55 0.63 -0.83
CA GLY A 389 29.21 0.85 -0.28
C GLY A 389 28.12 1.01 -1.36
N LEU A 390 28.41 1.73 -2.44
CA LEU A 390 27.48 1.90 -3.57
C LEU A 390 27.32 0.59 -4.35
N MET A 391 28.39 -0.19 -4.53
CA MET A 391 28.30 -1.53 -5.14
C MET A 391 27.42 -2.47 -4.32
N ALA A 392 27.62 -2.49 -2.99
CA ALA A 392 26.81 -3.28 -2.08
C ALA A 392 25.33 -2.85 -2.17
N LEU A 393 25.06 -1.54 -2.17
CA LEU A 393 23.71 -0.99 -2.28
C LEU A 393 23.01 -1.42 -3.57
N ARG A 394 23.70 -1.31 -4.73
CA ARG A 394 23.16 -1.77 -6.02
C ARG A 394 22.81 -3.23 -6.00
N SER A 395 23.70 -4.04 -5.43
CA SER A 395 23.50 -5.48 -5.31
C SER A 395 22.30 -5.84 -4.45
N VAL A 396 22.12 -5.16 -3.32
CA VAL A 396 20.98 -5.34 -2.41
C VAL A 396 19.68 -4.98 -3.13
N VAL A 397 19.64 -3.84 -3.84
CA VAL A 397 18.43 -3.45 -4.57
C VAL A 397 18.11 -4.43 -5.69
N ALA A 398 19.10 -4.94 -6.42
CA ALA A 398 18.88 -5.97 -7.43
C ALA A 398 18.32 -7.28 -6.83
N VAL A 399 18.86 -7.73 -5.68
CA VAL A 399 18.35 -8.89 -4.94
C VAL A 399 16.90 -8.67 -4.50
N LEU A 400 16.58 -7.49 -3.97
CA LEU A 400 15.22 -7.13 -3.58
C LEU A 400 14.27 -7.11 -4.77
N CYS A 401 14.70 -6.53 -5.89
CA CYS A 401 13.94 -6.51 -7.14
C CYS A 401 13.64 -7.92 -7.65
N LEU A 402 14.61 -8.85 -7.65
CA LEU A 402 14.42 -10.25 -8.05
C LEU A 402 13.64 -11.09 -7.02
N SER A 403 13.58 -10.62 -5.78
CA SER A 403 12.82 -11.26 -4.70
C SER A 403 11.40 -10.70 -4.56
N THR A 404 11.00 -9.78 -5.43
CA THR A 404 9.71 -9.08 -5.40
C THR A 404 8.96 -9.26 -6.73
N SER A 405 7.68 -9.61 -6.66
CA SER A 405 6.83 -9.72 -7.85
C SER A 405 6.57 -8.34 -8.48
N PRO A 406 6.71 -8.16 -9.81
CA PRO A 406 6.27 -6.94 -10.47
C PRO A 406 4.74 -6.93 -10.56
N ILE A 407 4.11 -5.88 -10.03
CA ILE A 407 2.66 -5.72 -9.98
C ILE A 407 2.31 -4.45 -10.74
N LEU A 408 1.32 -4.55 -11.63
CA LEU A 408 0.72 -3.38 -12.26
C LEU A 408 -0.78 -3.35 -11.95
N PRO A 409 -1.33 -2.21 -11.50
CA PRO A 409 -2.77 -2.03 -11.42
C PRO A 409 -3.34 -1.95 -12.83
N GLN A 410 -4.34 -2.76 -13.12
CA GLN A 410 -5.10 -2.72 -14.37
C GLN A 410 -6.53 -2.31 -14.06
N ALA A 411 -7.04 -1.30 -14.78
CA ALA A 411 -8.44 -0.90 -14.73
C ALA A 411 -9.14 -1.42 -15.99
N LEU A 412 -10.17 -2.24 -15.80
CA LEU A 412 -11.00 -2.72 -16.93
C LEU A 412 -12.14 -1.74 -17.22
N LEU A 413 -12.73 -1.19 -16.14
CA LEU A 413 -13.88 -0.30 -16.14
C LEU A 413 -13.70 0.74 -15.02
N PRO A 414 -14.36 1.91 -15.09
CA PRO A 414 -14.46 2.82 -13.96
C PRO A 414 -14.99 2.07 -12.72
N GLY A 415 -14.23 2.08 -11.62
CA GLY A 415 -14.58 1.37 -10.39
C GLY A 415 -14.21 -0.12 -10.34
N PHE A 416 -13.70 -0.72 -11.44
CA PHE A 416 -13.17 -2.09 -11.44
C PHE A 416 -11.68 -2.10 -11.78
N SER A 417 -10.86 -2.25 -10.73
CA SER A 417 -9.41 -2.40 -10.86
C SER A 417 -8.96 -3.69 -10.20
N PHE A 418 -7.94 -4.32 -10.78
CA PHE A 418 -7.32 -5.52 -10.25
C PHE A 418 -5.81 -5.45 -10.40
N LEU A 419 -5.11 -6.21 -9.56
CA LEU A 419 -3.66 -6.32 -9.63
C LEU A 419 -3.31 -7.45 -10.60
N SER A 420 -2.61 -7.11 -11.68
CA SER A 420 -2.15 -8.09 -12.66
C SER A 420 -0.66 -8.39 -12.44
N MET A 421 -0.32 -9.67 -12.34
CA MET A 421 1.06 -10.13 -12.30
C MET A 421 1.65 -10.10 -13.70
N GLN A 422 2.74 -9.38 -13.89
CA GLN A 422 3.45 -9.35 -15.17
C GLN A 422 4.70 -10.22 -15.11
N ARG A 423 4.89 -11.10 -16.10
CA ARG A 423 6.14 -11.87 -16.17
C ARG A 423 7.26 -10.94 -16.64
N ARG A 424 8.37 -10.88 -15.89
CA ARG A 424 9.57 -10.17 -16.35
C ARG A 424 10.09 -10.86 -17.61
N PRO A 425 10.42 -10.11 -18.68
CA PRO A 425 11.04 -10.71 -19.84
C PRO A 425 12.43 -11.21 -19.47
N TRP A 426 12.88 -12.29 -20.11
CA TRP A 426 14.12 -13.00 -19.78
C TRP A 426 15.36 -12.08 -19.77
N TRP A 427 15.42 -11.10 -20.68
CA TRP A 427 16.52 -10.15 -20.78
C TRP A 427 16.59 -9.20 -19.57
N PHE A 428 15.43 -8.80 -19.03
CA PHE A 428 15.36 -7.91 -17.87
C PHE A 428 15.78 -8.65 -16.60
N SER A 429 15.35 -9.90 -16.45
CA SER A 429 15.83 -10.81 -15.41
C SER A 429 17.34 -11.04 -15.51
N GLY A 430 17.89 -11.18 -16.73
CA GLY A 430 19.33 -11.32 -16.97
C GLY A 430 20.14 -10.08 -16.57
N ILE A 431 19.62 -8.87 -16.82
CA ILE A 431 20.26 -7.62 -16.39
C ILE A 431 20.27 -7.52 -14.86
N LEU A 432 19.13 -7.77 -14.20
CA LEU A 432 19.05 -7.75 -12.74
C LEU A 432 19.92 -8.83 -12.10
N ALA A 433 19.99 -10.03 -12.67
CA ALA A 433 20.91 -11.07 -12.24
C ALA A 433 22.37 -10.59 -12.34
N GLY A 434 22.71 -9.85 -13.41
CA GLY A 434 24.01 -9.19 -13.58
C GLY A 434 24.30 -8.21 -12.46
N GLU A 435 23.34 -7.39 -12.06
CA GLU A 435 23.49 -6.47 -10.93
C GLU A 435 23.65 -7.19 -9.58
N THR A 436 23.21 -8.43 -9.41
CA THR A 436 23.53 -9.19 -8.18
C THR A 436 25.00 -9.59 -8.10
N THR A 437 25.70 -9.70 -9.24
CA THR A 437 27.10 -10.13 -9.29
C THR A 437 28.08 -9.13 -8.66
N TRP A 438 27.66 -7.90 -8.35
CA TRP A 438 28.45 -6.98 -7.53
C TRP A 438 28.84 -7.61 -6.17
N ILE A 439 28.01 -8.50 -5.61
CA ILE A 439 28.35 -9.31 -4.41
C ILE A 439 29.61 -10.15 -4.68
N THR A 440 29.66 -10.80 -5.85
CA THR A 440 30.82 -11.63 -6.23
C THR A 440 32.10 -10.81 -6.35
N TYR A 441 32.03 -9.59 -6.89
CA TYR A 441 33.21 -8.72 -7.02
C TYR A 441 33.70 -8.22 -5.67
N ILE A 442 32.80 -7.87 -4.75
CA ILE A 442 33.18 -7.52 -3.37
C ILE A 442 33.89 -8.70 -2.70
N MET A 443 33.39 -9.93 -2.89
CA MET A 443 34.03 -11.13 -2.35
C MET A 443 35.40 -11.41 -2.99
N HIS A 444 35.58 -11.15 -4.28
CA HIS A 444 36.89 -11.26 -4.94
C HIS A 444 37.91 -10.30 -4.32
N GLU A 445 37.52 -9.06 -4.04
CA GLU A 445 38.36 -8.07 -3.39
C GLU A 445 38.73 -8.46 -1.94
N LEU A 446 37.80 -9.06 -1.19
CA LEU A 446 38.05 -9.53 0.17
C LEU A 446 38.97 -10.76 0.22
N LEU A 447 38.85 -11.64 -0.77
CA LEU A 447 39.67 -12.86 -0.88
C LEU A 447 41.03 -12.61 -1.55
N HIS A 448 41.22 -11.47 -2.22
CA HIS A 448 42.44 -11.12 -2.94
C HIS A 448 43.71 -11.21 -2.07
N PRO A 449 43.76 -10.63 -0.84
CA PRO A 449 44.95 -10.71 0.01
C PRO A 449 45.36 -12.14 0.40
N ILE A 450 44.40 -13.07 0.39
CA ILE A 450 44.59 -14.45 0.81
C ILE A 450 45.10 -15.30 -0.37
N CYS A 451 44.65 -15.01 -1.59
CA CYS A 451 44.89 -15.85 -2.77
C CYS A 451 45.14 -15.04 -4.06
N SER A 452 46.00 -14.02 -3.98
CA SER A 452 46.44 -13.23 -5.15
C SER A 452 46.82 -14.06 -6.39
N PRO A 453 47.57 -15.18 -6.32
CA PRO A 453 47.94 -15.90 -7.54
C PRO A 453 46.79 -16.68 -8.21
N CYS A 454 45.68 -16.93 -7.51
CA CYS A 454 44.59 -17.77 -8.02
C CYS A 454 43.35 -17.00 -8.48
N THR A 455 43.26 -15.69 -8.22
CA THR A 455 42.08 -14.87 -8.53
C THR A 455 41.66 -14.98 -9.99
N HIS A 456 42.61 -14.93 -10.93
CA HIS A 456 42.33 -15.01 -12.36
C HIS A 456 41.65 -16.33 -12.78
N LEU A 457 41.92 -17.44 -12.07
CA LEU A 457 41.37 -18.76 -12.39
C LEU A 457 39.91 -18.90 -11.97
N PHE A 458 39.54 -18.42 -10.77
CA PHE A 458 38.19 -18.64 -10.24
C PHE A 458 37.24 -17.46 -10.48
N ALA A 459 37.75 -16.25 -10.62
CA ALA A 459 36.93 -15.06 -10.65
C ALA A 459 35.98 -14.93 -11.87
N PRO A 460 36.37 -15.24 -13.12
CA PRO A 460 35.42 -15.15 -14.25
C PRO A 460 34.35 -16.25 -14.18
N TRP A 461 34.75 -17.48 -13.80
CA TRP A 461 33.84 -18.62 -13.69
C TRP A 461 32.85 -18.47 -12.55
N SER A 462 33.26 -17.94 -11.38
CA SER A 462 32.35 -17.71 -10.26
C SER A 462 31.31 -16.63 -10.54
N SER A 463 31.67 -15.54 -11.23
CA SER A 463 30.72 -14.50 -11.64
C SER A 463 29.76 -14.99 -12.73
N PHE A 464 30.25 -15.76 -13.71
CA PHE A 464 29.40 -16.38 -14.72
C PHE A 464 28.42 -17.40 -14.12
N LEU A 465 28.91 -18.24 -13.19
CA LEU A 465 28.09 -19.22 -12.47
C LEU A 465 27.02 -18.54 -11.61
N ALA A 466 27.37 -17.49 -10.85
CA ALA A 466 26.39 -16.70 -10.10
C ALA A 466 25.32 -16.11 -11.01
N TRP A 467 25.73 -15.47 -12.10
CA TRP A 467 24.83 -14.84 -13.06
C TRP A 467 23.85 -15.85 -13.66
N ILE A 468 24.34 -16.97 -14.20
CA ILE A 468 23.49 -17.95 -14.87
C ILE A 468 22.54 -18.65 -13.87
N CYS A 469 23.02 -18.98 -12.67
CA CYS A 469 22.19 -19.59 -11.62
C CYS A 469 21.06 -18.65 -11.18
N VAL A 470 21.36 -17.36 -10.93
CA VAL A 470 20.35 -16.38 -10.52
C VAL A 470 19.36 -16.09 -11.67
N ALA A 471 19.84 -15.98 -12.91
CA ALA A 471 18.98 -15.76 -14.07
C ALA A 471 18.02 -16.94 -14.34
N ILE A 472 18.52 -18.18 -14.28
CA ILE A 472 17.71 -19.40 -14.39
C ILE A 472 16.70 -19.46 -13.24
N LEU A 473 17.14 -19.17 -12.02
CA LEU A 473 16.30 -19.21 -10.84
C LEU A 473 15.11 -18.22 -10.97
N ASP A 474 15.34 -17.01 -11.48
CA ASP A 474 14.27 -16.03 -11.73
C ASP A 474 13.33 -16.43 -12.85
N PHE A 475 13.87 -16.95 -13.96
CA PHE A 475 13.07 -17.35 -15.11
C PHE A 475 12.22 -18.61 -14.85
N ALA A 476 12.81 -19.63 -14.21
CA ALA A 476 12.19 -20.92 -13.95
C ALA A 476 11.22 -20.87 -12.77
N HIS A 477 11.51 -20.05 -11.75
CA HIS A 477 10.69 -19.95 -10.54
C HIS A 477 10.48 -18.48 -10.13
N PRO A 478 9.62 -17.73 -10.86
CA PRO A 478 9.28 -16.35 -10.51
C PRO A 478 8.51 -16.27 -9.20
N ILE A 479 8.64 -15.15 -8.48
CA ILE A 479 7.88 -14.91 -7.24
C ILE A 479 6.41 -14.61 -7.59
N VAL A 480 5.50 -15.32 -6.94
CA VAL A 480 4.05 -15.16 -7.07
C VAL A 480 3.52 -14.41 -5.85
N ILE A 481 2.64 -13.44 -6.08
CA ILE A 481 1.96 -12.70 -5.00
C ILE A 481 1.04 -13.65 -4.25
N LYS A 482 1.07 -13.60 -2.92
CA LYS A 482 0.08 -14.29 -2.09
C LYS A 482 -0.76 -13.24 -1.38
N ALA A 483 -2.05 -13.21 -1.69
CA ALA A 483 -3.01 -12.38 -0.99
C ALA A 483 -4.01 -13.29 -0.28
N SER A 484 -4.25 -13.03 1.00
CA SER A 484 -5.33 -13.66 1.74
C SER A 484 -6.18 -12.61 2.41
N ILE A 485 -7.49 -12.74 2.24
CA ILE A 485 -8.49 -11.92 2.91
C ILE A 485 -8.89 -12.69 4.15
N ARG A 486 -8.59 -12.13 5.31
CA ARG A 486 -9.04 -12.61 6.61
C ARG A 486 -9.29 -11.39 7.45
N ARG A 487 -10.57 -11.11 7.68
CA ARG A 487 -10.98 -9.98 8.50
C ARG A 487 -11.01 -10.41 9.96
N ASP A 488 -10.07 -9.87 10.73
CA ASP A 488 -10.00 -10.04 12.18
C ASP A 488 -10.23 -8.66 12.81
N CYS A 489 -11.24 -8.55 13.66
CA CYS A 489 -11.70 -7.28 14.21
C CYS A 489 -11.88 -7.40 15.72
N HIS A 490 -11.53 -6.35 16.44
CA HIS A 490 -11.86 -6.19 17.85
C HIS A 490 -12.45 -4.80 18.08
N SER A 491 -13.39 -4.70 19.02
CA SER A 491 -13.96 -3.43 19.47
C SER A 491 -13.21 -2.93 20.71
N LEU A 492 -13.10 -1.61 20.82
CA LEU A 492 -12.64 -0.91 22.01
C LEU A 492 -13.75 0.05 22.39
N ASN A 493 -14.39 -0.19 23.56
CA ASN A 493 -15.71 0.33 23.93
C ASN A 493 -16.74 -0.02 22.85
N MET A 494 -17.58 -1.02 23.10
CA MET A 494 -18.42 -1.72 22.10
C MET A 494 -19.19 -0.79 21.14
N ASP A 495 -19.49 0.43 21.58
CA ASP A 495 -20.24 1.50 20.92
C ASP A 495 -19.37 2.61 20.28
N GLU A 496 -18.06 2.70 20.59
CA GLU A 496 -17.21 3.79 20.12
C GLU A 496 -16.33 3.43 18.93
N MET A 497 -15.51 2.37 19.00
CA MET A 497 -14.46 2.13 18.00
C MET A 497 -14.25 0.66 17.66
N VAL A 498 -14.04 0.36 16.37
CA VAL A 498 -13.67 -0.98 15.87
C VAL A 498 -12.35 -0.93 15.11
N PHE A 499 -11.43 -1.82 15.49
CA PHE A 499 -10.14 -2.00 14.82
C PHE A 499 -10.13 -3.33 14.06
N CYS A 500 -9.85 -3.26 12.77
CA CYS A 500 -9.86 -4.44 11.89
C CYS A 500 -8.55 -4.57 11.10
N THR A 501 -8.05 -5.80 11.00
CA THR A 501 -7.07 -6.21 9.99
C THR A 501 -7.76 -7.08 8.95
N SER A 502 -7.86 -6.61 7.71
CA SER A 502 -8.71 -7.23 6.67
C SER A 502 -8.00 -8.24 5.78
N GLY A 503 -6.68 -8.19 5.73
CA GLY A 503 -5.91 -9.13 4.94
C GLY A 503 -4.41 -8.89 4.97
N THR A 504 -3.71 -9.83 4.34
CA THR A 504 -2.26 -9.87 4.21
C THR A 504 -1.91 -10.02 2.72
N VAL A 505 -1.07 -9.13 2.20
CA VAL A 505 -0.55 -9.17 0.83
C VAL A 505 0.97 -9.35 0.89
N VAL A 506 1.45 -10.53 0.50
CA VAL A 506 2.86 -10.87 0.44
C VAL A 506 3.35 -10.67 -1.00
N VAL A 507 4.18 -9.64 -1.19
CA VAL A 507 4.70 -9.21 -2.51
C VAL A 507 6.06 -9.83 -2.81
N GLY A 508 6.84 -10.15 -1.77
CA GLY A 508 8.20 -10.67 -1.89
C GLY A 508 8.47 -11.90 -1.02
N SER A 509 9.70 -12.42 -1.09
CA SER A 509 10.11 -13.59 -0.31
C SER A 509 11.49 -13.41 0.31
N TYR A 510 11.55 -13.44 1.64
CA TYR A 510 12.82 -13.41 2.38
C TYR A 510 13.72 -14.62 2.10
N LYS A 511 13.11 -15.80 1.93
CA LYS A 511 13.84 -17.02 1.53
C LYS A 511 14.55 -16.84 0.19
N ARG A 512 13.93 -16.10 -0.74
CA ARG A 512 14.52 -15.80 -2.05
C ARG A 512 15.72 -14.87 -1.94
N VAL A 513 15.64 -13.84 -1.10
CA VAL A 513 16.75 -12.93 -0.81
C VAL A 513 17.97 -13.72 -0.33
N LEU A 514 17.77 -14.60 0.67
CA LEU A 514 18.83 -15.46 1.19
C LEU A 514 19.39 -16.41 0.13
N THR A 515 18.52 -16.99 -0.70
CA THR A 515 18.95 -17.91 -1.77
C THR A 515 19.83 -17.20 -2.80
N ILE A 516 19.46 -15.99 -3.25
CA ILE A 516 20.25 -15.24 -4.22
C ILE A 516 21.59 -14.80 -3.62
N ALA A 517 21.61 -14.37 -2.36
CA ALA A 517 22.85 -14.05 -1.66
C ALA A 517 23.75 -15.29 -1.51
N ALA A 518 23.18 -16.43 -1.13
CA ALA A 518 23.89 -17.70 -1.00
C ALA A 518 24.44 -18.21 -2.33
N LEU A 519 23.73 -18.02 -3.46
CA LEU A 519 24.24 -18.37 -4.78
C LEU A 519 25.45 -17.53 -5.18
N ASN A 520 25.42 -16.22 -4.93
CA ASN A 520 26.55 -15.34 -5.22
C ASN A 520 27.78 -15.65 -4.36
N ILE A 521 27.59 -15.88 -3.05
CA ILE A 521 28.70 -16.21 -2.14
C ILE A 521 29.21 -17.63 -2.42
N GLY A 522 28.30 -18.58 -2.58
CA GLY A 522 28.59 -19.99 -2.81
C GLY A 522 29.32 -20.25 -4.12
N SER A 523 28.99 -19.53 -5.19
CA SER A 523 29.71 -19.66 -6.47
C SER A 523 31.19 -19.24 -6.34
N VAL A 524 31.46 -18.18 -5.57
CA VAL A 524 32.83 -17.71 -5.31
C VAL A 524 33.59 -18.75 -4.50
N LEU A 525 33.02 -19.23 -3.39
CA LEU A 525 33.66 -20.23 -2.53
C LEU A 525 33.92 -21.54 -3.29
N LEU A 526 32.95 -22.03 -4.07
CA LEU A 526 33.09 -23.26 -4.85
C LEU A 526 34.25 -23.17 -5.85
N CYS A 527 34.26 -22.12 -6.68
CA CYS A 527 35.33 -21.93 -7.66
C CYS A 527 36.68 -21.66 -6.97
N PHE A 528 36.68 -20.94 -5.84
CA PHE A 528 37.87 -20.70 -5.03
C PHE A 528 38.49 -22.02 -4.54
N PHE A 529 37.71 -22.92 -3.92
CA PHE A 529 38.23 -24.19 -3.41
C PHE A 529 38.72 -25.12 -4.53
N ILE A 530 38.04 -25.14 -5.68
CA ILE A 530 38.47 -25.92 -6.85
C ILE A 530 39.82 -25.42 -7.37
N SER A 531 39.98 -24.10 -7.49
CA SER A 531 41.22 -23.48 -8.00
C SER A 531 42.36 -23.55 -6.98
N TYR A 532 42.06 -23.41 -5.69
CA TYR A 532 43.04 -23.56 -4.61
C TYR A 532 43.66 -24.97 -4.59
N LYS A 533 42.85 -26.02 -4.81
CA LYS A 533 43.36 -27.40 -4.90
C LYS A 533 44.17 -27.68 -6.16
N ARG A 534 44.01 -26.90 -7.23
CA ARG A 534 44.73 -27.04 -8.51
C ARG A 534 45.98 -26.16 -8.58
N GLN A 535 46.38 -25.55 -7.48
CA GLN A 535 47.48 -24.60 -7.45
C GLN A 535 48.81 -25.31 -7.73
N THR A 536 49.36 -25.05 -8.91
CA THR A 536 50.79 -25.22 -9.18
C THR A 536 51.50 -23.93 -8.77
N ALA A 537 52.69 -24.04 -8.19
CA ALA A 537 53.49 -22.91 -7.73
C ALA A 537 53.92 -22.03 -8.91
N ASN A 538 53.04 -21.12 -9.35
CA ASN A 538 53.33 -20.12 -10.37
C ASN A 538 53.36 -18.72 -9.76
N LYS A 539 54.29 -17.92 -10.30
CA LYS A 539 54.77 -16.63 -9.80
C LYS A 539 53.62 -15.70 -9.43
N ALA A 540 53.66 -15.18 -8.19
CA ALA A 540 52.74 -14.16 -7.71
C ALA A 540 52.78 -12.93 -8.63
N GLY A 541 51.61 -12.37 -8.93
CA GLY A 541 51.49 -11.09 -9.64
C GLY A 541 52.31 -10.02 -8.91
N ILE A 542 53.10 -9.27 -9.66
CA ILE A 542 53.99 -8.25 -9.10
C ILE A 542 53.13 -7.08 -8.60
N PRO A 543 53.20 -6.69 -7.32
CA PRO A 543 52.32 -5.67 -6.77
C PRO A 543 52.62 -4.29 -7.39
N ASN A 544 51.57 -3.56 -7.75
CA ASN A 544 51.63 -2.16 -8.13
C ASN A 544 50.54 -1.39 -7.37
N LEU A 545 50.94 -0.35 -6.62
CA LEU A 545 50.03 0.44 -5.79
C LEU A 545 49.06 1.30 -6.63
N LEU A 546 49.42 1.59 -7.88
CA LEU A 546 48.64 2.42 -8.80
C LEU A 546 47.48 1.65 -9.46
N LEU A 547 47.54 0.32 -9.48
CA LEU A 547 46.62 -0.51 -10.25
C LEU A 547 45.68 -1.31 -9.33
N PRO A 548 44.40 -1.47 -9.71
CA PRO A 548 43.51 -2.39 -9.02
C PRO A 548 44.09 -3.81 -8.97
N PRO A 549 43.97 -4.51 -7.82
CA PRO A 549 44.37 -5.91 -7.71
C PRO A 549 43.69 -6.81 -8.76
N ALA A 550 42.45 -6.46 -9.12
CA ALA A 550 41.67 -7.13 -10.15
C ALA A 550 42.24 -7.02 -11.58
N LEU A 551 43.13 -6.06 -11.88
CA LEU A 551 43.82 -6.00 -13.18
C LEU A 551 45.13 -6.80 -13.15
N ILE A 552 45.89 -6.68 -12.06
CA ILE A 552 47.23 -7.27 -11.92
C ILE A 552 47.19 -8.79 -12.13
N ASP A 553 46.19 -9.47 -11.56
CA ASP A 553 46.10 -10.92 -11.66
C ASP A 553 45.76 -11.40 -13.08
N PHE A 554 44.93 -10.66 -13.83
CA PHE A 554 44.57 -11.02 -15.22
C PHE A 554 45.64 -10.61 -16.24
N TYR A 555 46.41 -9.56 -15.95
CA TYR A 555 47.46 -9.07 -16.83
C TYR A 555 48.76 -9.88 -16.69
N SER A 556 49.04 -10.45 -15.52
CA SER A 556 50.29 -11.18 -15.22
C SER A 556 50.56 -12.42 -16.08
N GLN A 557 49.57 -12.90 -16.84
CA GLN A 557 49.65 -14.15 -17.61
C GLN A 557 50.02 -13.95 -19.10
N SER A 558 49.89 -12.74 -19.66
CA SER A 558 50.09 -12.51 -21.11
C SER A 558 51.49 -12.02 -21.51
N LEU A 559 52.27 -11.42 -20.60
CA LEU A 559 53.52 -10.72 -20.95
C LEU A 559 54.64 -10.90 -19.91
N ALA A 560 54.79 -12.12 -19.38
CA ALA A 560 56.07 -12.50 -18.83
C ALA A 560 57.06 -12.65 -19.99
N GLU A 561 57.93 -11.65 -20.22
CA GLU A 561 59.41 -11.85 -20.29
C GLU A 561 60.24 -10.73 -20.93
N PHE A 562 59.73 -9.54 -21.26
CA PHE A 562 60.62 -8.46 -21.76
C PHE A 562 60.54 -7.17 -20.93
N ASN A 563 61.64 -6.91 -20.21
CA ASN A 563 62.06 -5.61 -19.64
C ASN A 563 61.25 -5.01 -18.48
N HIS A 564 61.11 -5.70 -17.33
CA HIS A 564 60.83 -5.09 -16.00
C HIS A 564 59.72 -4.00 -15.89
N HIS A 565 58.83 -3.91 -16.88
CA HIS A 565 57.78 -2.91 -17.00
C HIS A 565 56.47 -3.60 -17.36
N LEU A 566 55.39 -3.17 -16.71
CA LEU A 566 54.03 -3.62 -16.96
C LEU A 566 53.41 -2.68 -18.00
N TYR A 567 53.24 -3.15 -19.23
CA TYR A 567 52.56 -2.39 -20.27
C TYR A 567 51.04 -2.40 -20.01
N ILE A 568 50.33 -1.31 -20.21
CA ILE A 568 48.87 -1.25 -20.10
C ILE A 568 48.39 -0.31 -21.19
N ASP A 569 47.40 -0.75 -21.97
CA ASP A 569 46.74 0.12 -22.95
C ASP A 569 46.11 1.34 -22.26
N LYS A 570 46.23 2.53 -22.85
CA LYS A 570 45.71 3.78 -22.27
C LYS A 570 44.22 3.74 -21.98
N VAL A 571 43.44 2.97 -22.75
CA VAL A 571 42.00 2.78 -22.49
C VAL A 571 41.78 1.95 -21.22
N THR A 572 42.54 0.87 -21.04
CA THR A 572 42.50 0.05 -19.82
C THR A 572 43.05 0.79 -18.60
N ALA A 573 44.06 1.65 -18.79
CA ALA A 573 44.54 2.56 -17.75
C ALA A 573 43.46 3.58 -17.32
N ALA A 574 42.71 4.13 -18.28
CA ALA A 574 41.57 5.01 -17.99
C ALA A 574 40.45 4.29 -17.23
N MET A 575 40.16 3.01 -17.56
CA MET A 575 39.24 2.18 -16.75
C MET A 575 39.71 2.07 -15.30
N CYS A 576 41.02 2.01 -15.08
CA CYS A 576 41.64 2.00 -13.76
C CYS A 576 41.71 3.38 -13.09
N GLY A 577 41.25 4.47 -13.72
CA GLY A 577 41.38 5.83 -13.18
C GLY A 577 42.76 6.46 -13.37
N VAL A 578 43.58 5.92 -14.28
CA VAL A 578 44.95 6.39 -14.54
C VAL A 578 45.03 7.02 -15.93
N PHE A 579 45.42 8.29 -16.00
CA PHE A 579 45.50 9.06 -17.24
C PHE A 579 46.92 9.51 -17.54
N SER A 580 47.44 9.20 -18.74
CA SER A 580 48.68 9.78 -19.23
C SER A 580 48.42 11.14 -19.89
N ILE A 581 48.97 12.22 -19.34
CA ILE A 581 48.87 13.57 -19.88
C ILE A 581 50.27 14.01 -20.31
N ARG A 582 50.42 14.49 -21.55
CA ARG A 582 51.67 15.08 -22.04
C ARG A 582 51.54 16.59 -22.00
N TRP A 583 52.34 17.25 -21.17
CA TRP A 583 52.41 18.71 -21.09
C TRP A 583 53.81 19.17 -21.49
N GLY A 584 53.93 19.77 -22.67
CA GLY A 584 55.22 20.15 -23.25
C GLY A 584 56.14 18.93 -23.48
N ASN A 585 57.38 19.01 -23.00
CA ASN A 585 58.37 17.93 -23.09
C ASN A 585 58.28 16.90 -21.94
N SER A 586 57.33 17.03 -21.02
CA SER A 586 57.19 16.11 -19.87
C SER A 586 55.89 15.31 -19.95
N SER A 587 55.98 14.01 -19.67
CA SER A 587 54.83 13.13 -19.47
C SER A 587 54.48 13.05 -17.98
N PHE A 588 53.18 13.10 -17.70
CA PHE A 588 52.59 13.01 -16.37
C PHE A 588 51.59 11.86 -16.36
N ILE A 589 51.51 11.15 -15.24
CA ILE A 589 50.42 10.22 -14.94
C ILE A 589 49.55 10.87 -13.87
N PHE A 590 48.26 10.97 -14.13
CA PHE A 590 47.27 11.42 -13.16
C PHE A 590 46.44 10.23 -12.68
N ASP A 591 46.48 9.98 -11.37
CA ASP A 591 45.64 8.98 -10.70
C ASP A 591 44.43 9.68 -10.10
N THR A 592 43.22 9.37 -10.59
CA THR A 592 41.97 9.97 -10.11
C THR A 592 41.55 9.50 -8.72
N LYS A 593 42.07 8.37 -8.23
CA LYS A 593 41.73 7.81 -6.92
C LYS A 593 42.52 8.50 -5.83
N LEU A 594 43.83 8.62 -6.05
CA LEU A 594 44.74 9.28 -5.12
C LEU A 594 44.78 10.80 -5.34
N TRP A 595 44.21 11.31 -6.44
CA TRP A 595 44.31 12.71 -6.87
C TRP A 595 45.76 13.20 -6.97
N LEU A 596 46.67 12.30 -7.39
CA LEU A 596 48.10 12.57 -7.49
C LEU A 596 48.54 12.67 -8.95
N THR A 597 49.37 13.67 -9.24
CA THR A 597 50.12 13.77 -10.50
C THR A 597 51.54 13.28 -10.28
N ILE A 598 51.92 12.23 -11.00
CA ILE A 598 53.23 11.60 -10.92
C ILE A 598 54.03 11.99 -12.17
N ARG A 599 55.24 12.53 -11.98
CA ARG A 599 56.12 12.93 -13.07
C ARG A 599 57.01 11.76 -13.51
N HIS A 600 57.36 11.70 -14.79
CA HIS A 600 58.28 10.70 -15.35
C HIS A 600 59.58 10.54 -14.54
N SER A 601 60.16 11.64 -14.06
CA SER A 601 61.42 11.63 -13.29
C SER A 601 61.36 10.93 -11.92
N THR A 602 60.16 10.62 -11.42
CA THR A 602 59.96 10.00 -10.10
C THR A 602 59.66 8.50 -10.15
N LEU A 603 59.25 7.96 -11.30
CA LEU A 603 58.67 6.61 -11.39
C LEU A 603 59.00 5.88 -12.70
N ASP A 604 60.09 6.24 -13.41
CA ASP A 604 60.62 5.58 -14.63
C ASP A 604 59.56 4.86 -15.49
N PHE A 605 58.49 5.58 -15.84
CA PHE A 605 57.39 5.05 -16.61
C PHE A 605 57.49 5.52 -18.06
N TYR A 606 57.23 4.62 -19.01
CA TYR A 606 57.24 4.97 -20.44
C TYR A 606 55.82 5.12 -20.95
N SER A 607 55.49 6.24 -21.59
CA SER A 607 54.20 6.39 -22.27
C SER A 607 54.42 6.44 -23.78
N ASP A 608 53.95 5.41 -24.48
CA ASP A 608 53.87 5.40 -25.93
C ASP A 608 52.53 6.02 -26.39
N THR A 609 52.26 6.05 -27.70
CA THR A 609 51.02 6.55 -28.30
C THR A 609 49.80 5.77 -27.85
N THR A 610 49.91 4.45 -27.65
CA THR A 610 48.81 3.54 -27.30
C THR A 610 48.93 2.93 -25.90
N SER A 611 50.13 2.75 -25.35
CA SER A 611 50.34 2.06 -24.07
C SER A 611 51.15 2.86 -23.04
N ILE A 612 50.97 2.55 -21.77
CA ILE A 612 51.72 3.05 -20.61
C ILE A 612 52.48 1.87 -20.00
N ALA A 613 53.80 1.98 -19.86
CA ALA A 613 54.66 1.03 -19.19
C ALA A 613 54.97 1.51 -17.77
N LEU A 614 54.53 0.77 -16.76
CA LEU A 614 54.72 1.08 -15.34
C LEU A 614 55.83 0.20 -14.75
N PRO A 615 56.77 0.74 -13.94
CA PRO A 615 57.80 -0.09 -13.32
C PRO A 615 57.23 -1.02 -12.23
N HIS A 616 57.94 -2.12 -11.97
CA HIS A 616 57.61 -3.07 -10.91
C HIS A 616 57.91 -2.48 -9.53
N CYS A 617 57.04 -2.66 -8.53
CA CYS A 617 57.29 -2.14 -7.18
C CYS A 617 58.12 -3.06 -6.26
N LEU A 618 58.56 -4.24 -6.71
CA LEU A 618 59.47 -5.12 -5.95
C LEU A 618 60.63 -5.61 -6.83
N GLN A 619 61.80 -4.99 -6.65
CA GLN A 619 63.08 -5.61 -6.96
C GLN A 619 63.28 -6.74 -5.93
N GLN A 620 63.36 -7.99 -6.40
CA GLN A 620 63.85 -9.09 -5.58
C GLN A 620 65.30 -8.74 -5.22
N GLN A 621 65.55 -8.33 -3.96
CA GLN A 621 66.88 -8.07 -3.42
C GLN A 621 67.71 -9.37 -3.51
N TYR A 622 68.42 -9.55 -4.62
CA TYR A 622 69.61 -10.37 -4.64
C TYR A 622 70.77 -9.52 -4.14
N SER A 623 71.29 -9.92 -2.97
CA SER A 623 72.65 -9.68 -2.50
C SER A 623 73.26 -8.31 -2.82
N MET A 624 73.05 -7.33 -1.94
CA MET A 624 73.95 -6.17 -1.84
C MET A 624 74.54 -6.13 -0.43
N TRP A 625 75.41 -7.09 -0.16
CA TRP A 625 76.44 -6.91 0.85
C TRP A 625 77.52 -6.01 0.24
N HIS A 626 77.91 -4.99 1.00
CA HIS A 626 78.97 -4.01 0.72
C HIS A 626 78.60 -2.82 -0.16
N LEU A 627 78.09 -1.77 0.49
CA LEU A 627 78.60 -0.40 0.35
C LEU A 627 78.34 0.37 1.67
N PRO A 628 79.24 1.27 2.10
CA PRO A 628 79.17 1.89 3.42
C PRO A 628 78.13 3.00 3.46
N SER A 629 77.32 2.99 4.51
CA SER A 629 76.27 3.96 4.84
C SER A 629 76.82 5.32 5.26
N PRO A 630 76.14 6.43 4.90
CA PRO A 630 76.05 7.60 5.76
C PRO A 630 74.65 7.71 6.41
N THR A 631 74.66 7.75 7.75
CA THR A 631 73.66 8.36 8.67
C THR A 631 72.16 8.03 8.49
N ILE A 632 71.73 6.88 9.04
CA ILE A 632 70.34 6.37 9.07
C ILE A 632 69.71 6.49 10.48
N GLN A 633 69.57 7.71 11.02
CA GLN A 633 68.77 7.93 12.25
C GLN A 633 67.62 8.90 12.02
N THR A 634 67.85 10.00 11.29
CA THR A 634 66.84 11.01 11.00
C THR A 634 65.69 10.47 10.11
N ALA A 635 66.00 9.66 9.09
CA ALA A 635 64.99 9.07 8.21
C ALA A 635 64.05 8.08 8.91
N ARG A 636 64.55 7.30 9.89
CA ARG A 636 63.72 6.36 10.67
C ARG A 636 62.80 7.06 11.67
N ILE A 637 63.27 8.16 12.27
CA ILE A 637 62.45 9.00 13.15
C ILE A 637 61.36 9.70 12.34
N TRP A 638 61.70 10.23 11.16
CA TRP A 638 60.77 10.90 10.25
C TRP A 638 59.70 9.97 9.67
N GLN A 639 60.07 8.71 9.36
CA GLN A 639 59.10 7.70 8.97
C GLN A 639 58.15 7.32 10.12
N ARG A 640 58.67 7.17 11.35
CA ARG A 640 57.85 6.88 12.55
C ARG A 640 56.92 8.03 12.91
N THR A 641 57.35 9.28 12.77
CA THR A 641 56.48 10.43 12.99
C THR A 641 55.37 10.50 11.96
N ILE A 642 55.65 10.23 10.68
CA ILE A 642 54.61 10.17 9.64
C ILE A 642 53.60 9.05 9.88
N THR A 643 54.04 7.86 10.29
CA THR A 643 53.11 6.77 10.61
C THR A 643 52.24 7.12 11.81
N ALA A 644 52.80 7.77 12.84
CA ALA A 644 52.04 8.26 13.98
C ALA A 644 51.03 9.35 13.59
N PHE A 645 51.42 10.32 12.76
CA PHE A 645 50.51 11.34 12.23
C PHE A 645 49.41 10.74 11.36
N GLY A 646 49.73 9.77 10.50
CA GLY A 646 48.75 9.04 9.70
C GLY A 646 47.77 8.24 10.55
N PHE A 647 48.24 7.58 11.60
CA PHE A 647 47.39 6.88 12.56
C PHE A 647 46.47 7.85 13.31
N CYS A 648 47.01 8.96 13.82
CA CYS A 648 46.21 10.02 14.45
C CYS A 648 45.17 10.59 13.49
N TYR A 649 45.51 10.81 12.22
CA TYR A 649 44.57 11.26 11.20
C TYR A 649 43.41 10.28 11.00
N LEU A 650 43.69 8.97 10.91
CA LEU A 650 42.66 7.95 10.79
C LEU A 650 41.73 7.92 12.02
N VAL A 651 42.30 7.98 13.24
CA VAL A 651 41.52 8.02 14.48
C VAL A 651 40.65 9.28 14.54
N LEU A 652 41.22 10.45 14.22
CA LEU A 652 40.48 11.71 14.20
C LEU A 652 39.40 11.72 13.12
N SER A 653 39.66 11.17 11.94
CA SER A 653 38.68 11.07 10.86
C SER A 653 37.53 10.13 11.25
N LEU A 654 37.83 8.98 11.86
CA LEU A 654 36.82 8.06 12.36
C LEU A 654 35.99 8.70 13.49
N ALA A 655 36.65 9.35 14.45
CA ALA A 655 35.99 10.07 15.53
C ALA A 655 35.12 11.23 15.01
N SER A 656 35.60 11.96 13.99
CA SER A 656 34.85 13.02 13.32
C SER A 656 33.63 12.48 12.59
N ASN A 657 33.71 11.31 11.95
CA ASN A 657 32.55 10.68 11.32
C ASN A 657 31.52 10.25 12.38
N ILE A 658 31.96 9.69 13.50
CA ILE A 658 31.07 9.32 14.62
C ILE A 658 30.43 10.57 15.23
N ALA A 659 31.20 11.62 15.47
CA ALA A 659 30.70 12.89 15.99
C ALA A 659 29.69 13.53 15.03
N TYR A 660 29.98 13.53 13.72
CA TYR A 660 29.06 14.01 12.69
C TYR A 660 27.75 13.25 12.71
N ILE A 661 27.78 11.92 12.73
CA ILE A 661 26.56 11.09 12.81
C ILE A 661 25.79 11.40 14.11
N SER A 662 26.48 11.57 15.23
CA SER A 662 25.84 11.91 16.51
C SER A 662 25.17 13.29 16.50
N VAL A 663 25.70 14.25 15.75
CA VAL A 663 25.08 15.58 15.59
C VAL A 663 23.88 15.49 14.65
N VAL A 664 24.04 14.76 13.55
CA VAL A 664 23.00 14.62 12.52
C VAL A 664 21.86 13.73 12.98
N SER A 665 22.07 12.80 13.92
CA SER A 665 20.99 11.91 14.41
C SER A 665 19.81 12.70 14.98
N ILE A 666 20.07 13.80 15.68
CA ILE A 666 19.03 14.65 16.28
C ILE A 666 18.10 15.24 15.20
N ASN A 667 18.64 15.53 14.02
CA ASN A 667 17.85 15.99 12.88
C ASN A 667 17.15 14.83 12.16
N LEU A 668 17.78 13.64 12.13
CA LEU A 668 17.25 12.44 11.48
C LEU A 668 16.28 11.63 12.35
N ASP A 669 16.03 12.03 13.61
CA ASP A 669 15.07 11.39 14.51
C ASP A 669 13.61 11.55 14.05
N ASN A 670 13.37 12.40 13.05
CA ASN A 670 12.07 12.57 12.40
C ASN A 670 12.21 12.78 10.89
N ASP A 671 11.15 12.48 10.17
CA ASP A 671 11.11 12.57 8.70
C ASP A 671 11.17 14.02 8.17
N TYR A 672 11.03 15.04 9.03
CA TYR A 672 11.11 16.45 8.65
C TYR A 672 12.54 17.01 8.67
N GLY A 673 13.50 16.30 9.28
CA GLY A 673 14.86 16.80 9.44
C GLY A 673 15.01 17.85 10.54
N TRP A 674 14.02 18.01 11.42
CA TRP A 674 13.98 19.10 12.42
C TRP A 674 14.51 18.66 13.77
N ALA A 675 15.57 19.30 14.27
CA ALA A 675 16.09 19.00 15.60
C ALA A 675 15.00 19.13 16.67
N GLY A 676 14.88 18.11 17.55
CA GLY A 676 14.00 18.20 18.73
C GLY A 676 12.49 18.16 18.43
N TYR A 677 12.08 17.68 17.26
CA TYR A 677 10.68 17.54 16.91
C TYR A 677 9.92 16.65 17.92
N ASN A 678 9.02 17.28 18.67
CA ASN A 678 8.28 16.66 19.77
C ASN A 678 6.77 16.66 19.49
N ILE A 679 6.11 15.53 19.77
CA ILE A 679 4.65 15.34 19.70
C ILE A 679 3.87 16.32 20.60
N THR A 680 4.33 16.58 21.83
CA THR A 680 3.61 17.41 22.82
C THR A 680 3.78 18.91 22.60
N GLY A 681 4.82 19.34 21.88
CA GLY A 681 5.14 20.75 21.68
C GLY A 681 5.00 21.17 20.21
N MET A 682 6.05 20.89 19.43
CA MET A 682 6.19 21.38 18.07
C MET A 682 5.10 20.86 17.12
N ARG A 683 4.71 19.59 17.25
CA ARG A 683 3.60 19.00 16.48
C ARG A 683 2.25 19.61 16.87
N ALA A 684 2.00 19.82 18.16
CA ALA A 684 0.78 20.45 18.65
C ALA A 684 0.68 21.91 18.20
N PHE A 685 1.78 22.67 18.24
CA PHE A 685 1.87 24.03 17.72
C PHE A 685 1.54 24.10 16.23
N LEU A 686 2.17 23.26 15.41
CA LEU A 686 1.86 23.18 13.97
C LEU A 686 0.39 22.83 13.72
N ALA A 687 -0.13 21.81 14.41
CA ALA A 687 -1.51 21.37 14.24
C ALA A 687 -2.51 22.49 14.58
N ASN A 688 -2.29 23.18 15.71
CA ASN A 688 -3.12 24.32 16.12
C ASN A 688 -3.01 25.48 15.13
N THR A 689 -1.79 25.79 14.66
CA THR A 689 -1.56 26.87 13.70
C THR A 689 -2.25 26.58 12.36
N PHE A 690 -2.16 25.35 11.85
CA PHE A 690 -2.88 24.93 10.65
C PHE A 690 -4.40 24.97 10.85
N ASN A 691 -4.91 24.43 11.95
CA ASN A 691 -6.33 24.44 12.27
C ASN A 691 -6.88 25.88 12.34
N GLN A 692 -6.18 26.80 13.00
CA GLN A 692 -6.58 28.21 13.07
C GLN A 692 -6.60 28.88 11.71
N ASN A 693 -5.59 28.63 10.86
CA ASN A 693 -5.54 29.24 9.52
C ASN A 693 -6.60 28.65 8.58
N LEU A 694 -6.88 27.34 8.69
CA LEU A 694 -7.91 26.65 7.90
C LEU A 694 -9.32 27.16 8.19
N LEU A 695 -9.57 27.75 9.37
CA LEU A 695 -10.85 28.41 9.68
C LEU A 695 -11.08 29.69 8.88
N VAL A 696 -10.01 30.34 8.37
CA VAL A 696 -10.09 31.69 7.80
C VAL A 696 -9.66 31.72 6.33
N SER A 697 -8.79 30.81 5.89
CA SER A 697 -8.28 30.79 4.52
C SER A 697 -8.00 29.38 4.02
N GLN A 698 -8.30 29.16 2.73
CA GLN A 698 -7.92 27.94 2.01
C GLN A 698 -6.46 27.97 1.50
N LYS A 699 -5.79 29.14 1.54
CA LYS A 699 -4.39 29.30 1.13
C LYS A 699 -3.70 30.41 1.92
N ALA A 700 -2.69 30.05 2.71
CA ALA A 700 -1.87 30.99 3.46
C ALA A 700 -0.40 30.56 3.44
N SER A 701 0.53 31.51 3.51
CA SER A 701 1.94 31.22 3.75
C SER A 701 2.22 31.42 5.23
N ILE A 702 2.67 30.35 5.90
CA ILE A 702 3.00 30.38 7.33
C ILE A 702 4.52 30.38 7.42
N ILE A 703 5.07 31.46 7.96
CA ILE A 703 6.49 31.56 8.23
C ILE A 703 6.72 30.91 9.59
N LEU A 704 7.40 29.77 9.59
CA LEU A 704 7.89 29.13 10.80
C LEU A 704 9.25 29.78 11.10
N ASN A 705 9.26 30.75 12.02
CA ASN A 705 10.51 31.30 12.53
C ASN A 705 11.02 30.38 13.65
N ASP A 706 12.31 30.04 13.57
CA ASP A 706 13.06 29.23 14.55
C ASP A 706 13.01 29.79 15.97
#